data_AF-A0A941YNF1-F1
#
_entry.id   AF-A0A941YNF1-F1
#
_cell.length_a   1.000
_cell.length_b   1.000
_cell.length_c   1.000
_cell.angle_alpha   90.00
_cell.angle_beta   90.00
_cell.angle_gamma   90.00
#
_symmetry.space_group_name_H-M   'P 1'
#
loop_
_entity.id
_entity.type
_entity.pdbx_description
1 polymer ?
#
loop_
_entity_poly.entity_id
_entity_poly.type
_entity_poly.pdbx_seq_one_letter_code
_entity_poly.pdbx_strand_id
1 'polypeptide(L)'
;MSTTPHQPASRAWQHAKLAIAWAVFVTYGSLVPLEFKPNPHAWQQFLQTPWLQLGVGSRADWVANILLYVVLAYFAAGAVWTMRATRSLRVMLLAIVLAACVALAVGIEFAQLYFPPRTVSLNDLLAEGLGTAIGAGLWFVSGKRVAAMWERFVIGGTNSIRALLALYALGYLGLSFFPYDFLVSSAELSAKLAKPDSFSIGPGLSCGSSFTCGVKLLVEALLAVPFGLLLVLARRGRGSRPLAPGWGFAAGAALGIVVEGVQILLASGTTQVVSVLTRAVGTGWGAMLAGSHPRRWLDYSPATARRAIFLLLPVHLGLALALNGLLPLRLQPEWAALEKLDGLRFLPFYYHYYTSETAAVRSLLFVAGSYAPIGVAAAIGWPSAPRRAAFGAVLASLVLCFGVEVLKLFSLGTRPDPTNLLIAAASAWLAHWIVQRLLAHAAGTAEHGTLWERRQPRYDAAGTDDPRAIAAIAAPTADSGLQSLRPVLLTAVLPIIAIFIVVATTVPSAPPANPVNEAETTYPPPAAIAPVALPGFRLAHPRLPHPAPTDVAMLQTFNPNYLAQIASAARSNPNAIDTAILAAAVKPSSVDLSRTHEKLMALQFWERGHGQVKPLALAYDWLYDQWTVAEREALRDKLAKGCDYVIDVIRKEALSPYNVYLYNAPLQALMACSIALYRDHPRGEAYMAFTHELWKNRVLPVWRQVFGRNGGWHEGGEYVAIGIGQAIYTLPAMWRAATGEDLFRSEPGIRGFLDFLVYRTRPDGTQFRWGDGSYFLRPSPDATPLALELRHAAAYTLAPPERGPLPTGWPWGPLSDTTLIDPHAAAALPLARLFDGIGMLVARSDWSPDATYLSFKAGDNFWSHSHLDQGAFTIYKGGALAIDSGLYGPAYGSDHHMNYTYQSIAHNLVTVTDPDDVMPGPGFDAGNPRHYANDGGQRRIGSGWAVEAAPLDFNEWQKRRDTYHTGRIVAHLDKDDLVVAVADLTPAYTNSQSGRGGFPDRTKRVERLWRVFGYDRANDTIVVFDDVVATKASFRKRWLLHAIEPPLVGADRFSLFIPATTQPGHAGGQLTGQVLLPRKPLLNTIGGPGFEFFVDGKNYDDGGKVQQAMKKAEPGRPEPGAWRIELMPPSEAKEDQFLVVMQPSLAGQKPRATVRRLEEAGRVGAEITGPQRTTRWWYRPGTQGVEVEVLEGGKSEKHSITAMQ
;
A
#
# COMPACT_ATOMS: atom_id res chain seq x y z
N MET A 1 64.43 39.68 -28.16
CA MET A 1 64.07 38.46 -28.93
C MET A 1 64.08 37.27 -27.98
N SER A 2 62.94 36.61 -27.79
CA SER A 2 62.78 35.24 -27.24
C SER A 2 61.28 34.98 -27.08
N THR A 3 60.66 34.55 -28.17
CA THR A 3 59.28 34.08 -28.24
C THR A 3 59.22 32.60 -27.91
N THR A 4 58.54 32.23 -26.83
CA THR A 4 58.05 30.86 -26.59
C THR A 4 56.52 30.85 -26.58
N PRO A 5 55.87 30.16 -27.54
CA PRO A 5 54.43 30.00 -27.63
C PRO A 5 53.96 28.64 -27.07
N HIS A 6 53.26 28.66 -25.94
CA HIS A 6 52.42 27.57 -25.42
C HIS A 6 51.29 28.22 -24.59
N GLN A 7 49.98 27.94 -24.65
CA GLN A 7 49.08 27.09 -25.43
C GLN A 7 47.63 27.61 -25.13
N PRO A 8 46.85 28.12 -26.11
CA PRO A 8 45.39 28.36 -25.93
C PRO A 8 44.50 27.20 -26.41
N ALA A 9 45.06 26.15 -27.02
CA ALA A 9 44.31 24.99 -27.54
C ALA A 9 43.61 24.14 -26.45
N SER A 10 43.77 24.47 -25.16
CA SER A 10 43.26 23.70 -24.03
C SER A 10 41.80 23.99 -23.63
N ARG A 11 41.23 25.16 -23.94
CA ARG A 11 39.91 25.57 -23.43
C ARG A 11 38.73 25.03 -24.24
N ALA A 12 38.79 25.15 -25.57
CA ALA A 12 37.76 24.61 -26.47
C ALA A 12 37.58 23.09 -26.28
N TRP A 13 38.70 22.38 -26.09
CA TRP A 13 38.70 20.95 -25.86
C TRP A 13 38.11 20.55 -24.50
N GLN A 14 38.27 21.36 -23.46
CA GLN A 14 37.64 21.10 -22.15
C GLN A 14 36.11 21.20 -22.23
N HIS A 15 35.59 22.21 -22.91
CA HIS A 15 34.15 22.34 -23.15
C HIS A 15 33.61 21.22 -24.05
N ALA A 16 34.37 20.82 -25.08
CA ALA A 16 34.00 19.71 -25.94
C ALA A 16 33.91 18.38 -25.17
N LYS A 17 34.86 18.09 -24.28
CA LYS A 17 34.82 16.88 -23.44
C LYS A 17 33.57 16.84 -22.54
N LEU A 18 33.21 17.97 -21.95
CA LEU A 18 32.00 18.07 -21.12
C LEU A 18 30.74 17.87 -21.95
N ALA A 19 30.66 18.49 -23.13
CA ALA A 19 29.53 18.31 -24.04
C ALA A 19 29.40 16.84 -24.50
N ILE A 20 30.50 16.18 -24.87
CA ILE A 20 30.48 14.78 -25.30
C ILE A 20 30.09 13.85 -24.14
N ALA A 21 30.69 14.03 -22.96
CA ALA A 21 30.36 13.22 -21.79
C ALA A 21 28.89 13.40 -21.39
N TRP A 22 28.36 14.62 -21.50
CA TRP A 22 26.96 14.91 -21.22
C TRP A 22 26.02 14.35 -22.29
N ALA A 23 26.40 14.39 -23.58
CA ALA A 23 25.64 13.75 -24.65
C ALA A 23 25.51 12.24 -24.40
N VAL A 24 26.60 11.56 -24.01
CA VAL A 24 26.58 10.14 -23.64
C VAL A 24 25.67 9.91 -22.43
N PHE A 25 25.72 10.78 -21.43
CA PHE A 25 24.84 10.69 -20.25
C PHE A 25 23.36 10.84 -20.62
N VAL A 26 23.01 11.81 -21.45
CA VAL A 26 21.63 12.03 -21.93
C VAL A 26 21.17 10.82 -22.74
N THR A 27 21.95 10.35 -23.72
CA THR A 27 21.61 9.15 -24.50
C THR A 27 21.41 7.92 -23.62
N TYR A 28 22.27 7.70 -22.63
CA TYR A 28 22.11 6.60 -21.68
C TYR A 28 20.82 6.76 -20.86
N GLY A 29 20.64 7.92 -20.23
CA GLY A 29 19.49 8.22 -19.36
C GLY A 29 18.14 8.10 -20.06
N SER A 30 18.08 8.43 -21.36
CA SER A 30 16.88 8.33 -22.17
C SER A 30 16.59 6.90 -22.68
N LEU A 31 17.54 5.95 -22.58
CA LEU A 31 17.39 4.57 -23.07
C LEU A 31 17.34 3.49 -21.98
N VAL A 32 17.76 3.78 -20.73
CA VAL A 32 17.57 2.88 -19.57
C VAL A 32 16.08 2.50 -19.47
N PRO A 33 15.68 1.23 -19.26
CA PRO A 33 16.46 0.09 -18.76
C PRO A 33 17.29 -0.69 -19.80
N LEU A 34 17.42 -0.22 -21.04
CA LEU A 34 18.15 -0.89 -22.12
C LEU A 34 17.59 -2.27 -22.52
N GLU A 35 16.29 -2.50 -22.29
CA GLU A 35 15.57 -3.70 -22.72
C GLU A 35 15.15 -3.59 -24.18
N PHE A 36 16.06 -3.96 -25.09
CA PHE A 36 15.78 -3.91 -26.53
C PHE A 36 14.69 -4.91 -26.93
N LYS A 37 13.64 -4.43 -27.60
CA LYS A 37 12.61 -5.23 -28.27
C LYS A 37 12.51 -4.82 -29.74
N PRO A 38 12.64 -5.76 -30.69
CA PRO A 38 12.45 -5.46 -32.11
C PRO A 38 11.05 -4.88 -32.37
N ASN A 39 10.98 -3.76 -33.11
CA ASN A 39 9.73 -3.10 -33.48
C ASN A 39 9.69 -2.81 -35.00
N PRO A 40 9.03 -3.65 -35.81
CA PRO A 40 8.98 -3.48 -37.26
C PRO A 40 8.15 -2.27 -37.72
N HIS A 41 7.32 -1.70 -36.85
CA HIS A 41 6.45 -0.55 -37.16
C HIS A 41 6.98 0.78 -36.61
N ALA A 42 8.22 0.82 -36.07
CA ALA A 42 8.77 1.99 -35.40
C ALA A 42 8.74 3.26 -36.27
N TRP A 43 9.04 3.16 -37.57
CA TRP A 43 9.01 4.33 -38.47
C TRP A 43 7.60 4.94 -38.59
N GLN A 44 6.57 4.11 -38.73
CA GLN A 44 5.18 4.57 -38.81
C GLN A 44 4.70 5.16 -37.48
N GLN A 45 5.05 4.52 -36.36
CA GLN A 45 4.73 5.02 -35.02
C GLN A 45 5.39 6.37 -34.74
N PHE A 46 6.65 6.54 -35.12
CA PHE A 46 7.38 7.80 -34.95
C PHE A 46 6.73 8.96 -35.73
N LEU A 47 6.29 8.72 -36.96
CA LEU A 47 5.57 9.73 -37.76
C LEU A 47 4.20 10.10 -37.17
N GLN A 48 3.62 9.23 -36.34
CA GLN A 48 2.34 9.44 -35.66
C GLN A 48 2.50 9.81 -34.18
N THR A 49 3.68 10.27 -33.77
CA THR A 49 3.97 10.64 -32.37
C THR A 49 2.97 11.71 -31.88
N PRO A 50 2.27 11.48 -30.75
CA PRO A 50 1.22 12.38 -30.28
C PRO A 50 1.78 13.58 -29.49
N TRP A 51 0.95 14.62 -29.38
CA TRP A 51 1.05 15.62 -28.31
C TRP A 51 0.37 15.07 -27.06
N LEU A 52 1.10 14.95 -25.95
CA LEU A 52 0.53 14.49 -24.67
C LEU A 52 -0.07 15.67 -23.89
N GLN A 53 -1.19 15.44 -23.18
CA GLN A 53 -1.73 16.42 -22.23
C GLN A 53 -0.90 16.36 -20.94
N LEU A 54 -0.10 17.40 -20.69
CA LEU A 54 0.81 17.45 -19.54
C LEU A 54 0.06 17.86 -18.25
N GLY A 55 -0.28 16.86 -17.43
CA GLY A 55 -0.67 17.08 -16.04
C GLY A 55 0.50 17.62 -15.20
N VAL A 56 0.23 18.06 -13.97
CA VAL A 56 1.25 18.69 -13.08
C VAL A 56 2.49 17.81 -12.88
N GLY A 57 2.32 16.49 -12.74
CA GLY A 57 3.43 15.54 -12.63
C GLY A 57 4.29 15.42 -13.90
N SER A 58 3.65 15.34 -15.08
CA SER A 58 4.34 15.24 -16.38
C SER A 58 5.10 16.52 -16.77
N ARG A 59 4.84 17.66 -16.12
CA ARG A 59 5.60 18.91 -16.34
C ARG A 59 7.01 18.83 -15.77
N ALA A 60 7.23 18.08 -14.70
CA ALA A 60 8.56 17.92 -14.11
C ALA A 60 9.51 17.19 -15.08
N ASP A 61 9.02 16.13 -15.73
CA ASP A 61 9.71 15.41 -16.80
C ASP A 61 10.04 16.33 -17.98
N TRP A 62 9.04 17.12 -18.41
CA TRP A 62 9.23 18.10 -19.48
C TRP A 62 10.32 19.15 -19.15
N VAL A 63 10.37 19.66 -17.92
CA VAL A 63 11.43 20.59 -17.47
C VAL A 63 12.77 19.88 -17.37
N ALA A 64 12.82 18.62 -16.94
CA ALA A 64 14.05 17.83 -16.91
C ALA A 64 14.69 17.72 -18.31
N ASN A 65 13.89 17.44 -19.34
CA ASN A 65 14.36 17.38 -20.74
C ASN A 65 14.92 18.73 -21.23
N ILE A 66 14.28 19.86 -20.87
CA ILE A 66 14.83 21.20 -21.13
C ILE A 66 16.21 21.36 -20.47
N LEU A 67 16.32 21.06 -19.17
CA LEU A 67 17.54 21.27 -18.40
C LEU A 67 18.70 20.40 -18.90
N LEU A 68 18.44 19.15 -19.28
CA LEU A 68 19.45 18.24 -19.85
C LEU A 68 20.07 18.84 -21.12
N TYR A 69 19.25 19.37 -22.03
CA TYR A 69 19.72 19.96 -23.29
C TYR A 69 20.30 21.37 -23.13
N VAL A 70 19.87 22.14 -22.12
CA VAL A 70 20.54 23.40 -21.74
C VAL A 70 22.01 23.16 -21.44
N VAL A 71 22.33 22.16 -20.61
CA VAL A 71 23.71 21.84 -20.23
C VAL A 71 24.51 21.37 -21.45
N LEU A 72 23.93 20.49 -22.27
CA LEU A 72 24.56 19.99 -23.49
C LEU A 72 24.94 21.13 -24.43
N ALA A 73 23.97 21.96 -24.80
CA ALA A 73 24.16 23.04 -25.77
C ALA A 73 25.03 24.17 -25.23
N TYR A 74 25.01 24.44 -23.92
CA TYR A 74 25.88 25.44 -23.28
C TYR A 74 27.36 25.10 -23.46
N PHE A 75 27.75 23.86 -23.17
CA PHE A 75 29.14 23.43 -23.32
C PHE A 75 29.52 23.23 -24.80
N ALA A 76 28.59 22.75 -25.63
CA ALA A 76 28.82 22.61 -27.07
C ALA A 76 29.05 23.97 -27.75
N ALA A 77 28.23 24.98 -27.44
CA ALA A 77 28.44 26.36 -27.87
C ALA A 77 29.76 26.93 -27.35
N GLY A 78 30.13 26.61 -26.11
CA GLY A 78 31.40 27.01 -25.53
C GLY A 78 32.62 26.42 -26.21
N ALA A 79 32.57 25.16 -26.63
CA ALA A 79 33.62 24.52 -27.39
C ALA A 79 33.89 25.24 -28.71
N VAL A 80 32.83 25.57 -29.47
CA VAL A 80 32.94 26.29 -30.74
C VAL A 80 33.41 27.73 -30.55
N TRP A 81 32.83 28.45 -29.59
CA TRP A 81 33.07 29.88 -29.45
C TRP A 81 34.46 30.22 -28.90
N THR A 82 35.06 29.31 -28.12
CA THR A 82 36.41 29.46 -27.56
C THR A 82 37.52 28.90 -28.46
N MET A 83 37.16 28.25 -29.57
CA MET A 83 38.11 27.73 -30.56
C MET A 83 38.82 28.85 -31.33
N ARG A 84 40.06 28.58 -31.78
CA ARG A 84 40.86 29.51 -32.58
C ARG A 84 40.47 29.42 -34.07
N ALA A 85 39.39 30.10 -34.44
CA ALA A 85 38.87 30.17 -35.82
C ALA A 85 38.43 31.60 -36.18
N THR A 86 38.22 31.90 -37.47
CA THR A 86 37.60 33.16 -37.93
C THR A 86 36.16 33.26 -37.43
N ARG A 87 35.62 34.47 -37.30
CA ARG A 87 34.25 34.69 -36.79
C ARG A 87 33.20 33.97 -37.64
N SER A 88 33.33 34.03 -38.97
CA SER A 88 32.44 33.34 -39.91
C SER A 88 32.45 31.82 -39.71
N LEU A 89 33.64 31.22 -39.58
CA LEU A 89 33.79 29.79 -39.32
C LEU A 89 33.18 29.37 -37.97
N ARG A 90 33.28 30.18 -36.92
CA ARG A 90 32.63 29.89 -35.62
C ARG A 90 31.11 29.95 -35.68
N VAL A 91 30.55 30.91 -36.40
CA VAL A 91 29.08 30.99 -36.58
C VAL A 91 28.57 29.77 -37.34
N MET A 92 29.26 29.38 -38.42
CA MET A 92 28.92 28.19 -39.19
C MET A 92 29.01 26.90 -38.35
N LEU A 93 30.11 26.70 -37.62
CA LEU A 93 30.29 25.53 -36.77
C LEU A 93 29.31 25.49 -35.59
N LEU A 94 28.91 26.66 -35.07
CA LEU A 94 27.90 26.73 -34.01
C LEU A 94 26.54 26.27 -34.55
N ALA A 95 26.14 26.71 -35.74
CA ALA A 95 24.91 26.25 -36.38
C ALA A 95 24.93 24.72 -36.59
N ILE A 96 26.05 24.16 -37.05
CA ILE A 96 26.23 22.71 -37.23
C ILE A 96 26.10 21.96 -35.89
N VAL A 97 26.74 22.46 -34.83
CA VAL A 97 26.72 21.79 -33.52
C VAL A 97 25.33 21.86 -32.86
N LEU A 98 24.60 22.97 -33.02
CA LEU A 98 23.23 23.07 -32.53
C LEU A 98 22.29 22.16 -33.33
N ALA A 99 22.46 22.08 -34.65
CA ALA A 99 21.73 21.11 -35.47
C ALA A 99 22.04 19.66 -35.05
N ALA A 100 23.29 19.35 -34.69
CA ALA A 100 23.66 18.04 -34.17
C ALA A 100 23.00 17.73 -32.81
N CYS A 101 22.81 18.73 -31.94
CA CYS A 101 22.08 18.53 -30.68
C CYS A 101 20.60 18.18 -30.94
N VAL A 102 19.94 18.89 -31.86
CA VAL A 102 18.55 18.59 -32.25
C VAL A 102 18.45 17.24 -32.98
N ALA A 103 19.43 16.89 -33.82
CA ALA A 103 19.47 15.58 -34.46
C ALA A 103 19.65 14.44 -33.44
N LEU A 104 20.42 14.67 -32.37
CA LEU A 104 20.56 13.72 -31.27
C LEU A 104 19.24 13.50 -30.53
N ALA A 105 18.50 14.58 -30.21
CA ALA A 105 17.14 14.54 -29.66
C ALA A 105 16.20 13.66 -30.49
N VAL A 106 16.07 13.96 -31.77
CA VAL A 106 15.26 13.19 -32.72
C VAL A 106 15.71 11.72 -32.79
N GLY A 107 17.01 11.47 -32.81
CA GLY A 107 17.56 10.12 -32.85
C GLY A 107 17.29 9.31 -31.58
N ILE A 108 17.35 9.94 -30.41
CA ILE A 108 17.04 9.30 -29.12
C ILE A 108 15.56 8.94 -29.04
N GLU A 109 14.66 9.88 -29.34
CA GLU A 109 13.21 9.66 -29.35
C GLU A 109 12.81 8.53 -30.32
N PHE A 110 13.43 8.49 -31.50
CA PHE A 110 13.23 7.37 -32.42
C PHE A 110 13.74 6.04 -31.84
N ALA A 111 14.90 6.05 -31.18
CA ALA A 111 15.48 4.84 -30.59
C ALA A 111 14.62 4.29 -29.43
N GLN A 112 13.95 5.15 -28.65
CA GLN A 112 13.08 4.73 -27.54
C GLN A 112 11.94 3.78 -27.97
N LEU A 113 11.50 3.82 -29.23
CA LEU A 113 10.51 2.87 -29.78
C LEU A 113 10.94 1.40 -29.73
N TYR A 114 12.24 1.15 -29.53
CA TYR A 114 12.81 -0.18 -29.37
C TYR A 114 13.08 -0.54 -27.91
N PHE A 115 12.79 0.33 -26.94
CA PHE A 115 13.08 0.13 -25.51
C PHE A 115 11.85 0.39 -24.61
N PRO A 116 10.78 -0.44 -24.68
CA PRO A 116 9.65 -0.32 -23.76
C PRO A 116 10.11 -0.51 -22.30
N PRO A 117 9.56 0.23 -21.31
CA PRO A 117 8.33 1.03 -21.35
C PRO A 117 8.50 2.51 -21.74
N ARG A 118 9.59 2.90 -22.43
CA ARG A 118 9.77 4.30 -22.86
C ARG A 118 8.65 4.79 -23.78
N THR A 119 8.24 6.04 -23.57
CA THR A 119 7.15 6.71 -24.31
C THR A 119 7.71 7.88 -25.09
N VAL A 120 7.38 7.95 -26.38
CA VAL A 120 7.85 8.99 -27.30
C VAL A 120 6.82 10.11 -27.39
N SER A 121 7.24 11.37 -27.40
CA SER A 121 6.29 12.50 -27.48
C SER A 121 6.82 13.72 -28.24
N LEU A 122 5.90 14.47 -28.88
CA LEU A 122 6.24 15.76 -29.50
C LEU A 122 6.57 16.85 -28.46
N ASN A 123 6.07 16.70 -27.24
CA ASN A 123 6.40 17.62 -26.14
C ASN A 123 7.89 17.53 -25.79
N ASP A 124 8.45 16.33 -25.77
CA ASP A 124 9.85 16.10 -25.40
C ASP A 124 10.80 16.67 -26.45
N LEU A 125 10.54 16.43 -27.74
CA LEU A 125 11.29 17.07 -28.83
C LEU A 125 11.26 18.60 -28.76
N LEU A 126 10.11 19.18 -28.38
CA LEU A 126 9.99 20.62 -28.18
C LEU A 126 10.82 21.09 -26.97
N ALA A 127 10.78 20.36 -25.85
CA ALA A 127 11.57 20.66 -24.65
C ALA A 127 13.08 20.60 -24.92
N GLU A 128 13.55 19.54 -25.57
CA GLU A 128 14.96 19.35 -25.91
C GLU A 128 15.44 20.43 -26.91
N GLY A 129 14.59 20.79 -27.88
CA GLY A 129 14.83 21.90 -28.81
C GLY A 129 14.93 23.27 -28.11
N LEU A 130 13.99 23.56 -27.19
CA LEU A 130 14.01 24.77 -26.36
C LEU A 130 15.26 24.80 -25.48
N GLY A 131 15.59 23.68 -24.83
CA GLY A 131 16.79 23.54 -24.02
C GLY A 131 18.06 23.82 -24.81
N THR A 132 18.14 23.32 -26.04
CA THR A 132 19.25 23.58 -26.96
C THR A 132 19.41 25.08 -27.25
N ALA A 133 18.31 25.77 -27.57
CA ALA A 133 18.33 27.20 -27.85
C ALA A 133 18.72 28.04 -26.60
N ILE A 134 18.14 27.72 -25.44
CA ILE A 134 18.41 28.40 -24.17
C ILE A 134 19.87 28.19 -23.76
N GLY A 135 20.39 26.95 -23.83
CA GLY A 135 21.78 26.63 -23.49
C GLY A 135 22.78 27.41 -24.35
N ALA A 136 22.55 27.47 -25.66
CA ALA A 136 23.35 28.27 -26.58
C ALA A 136 23.32 29.77 -26.22
N GLY A 137 22.13 30.33 -25.95
CA GLY A 137 21.97 31.72 -25.52
C GLY A 137 22.67 32.04 -24.20
N LEU A 138 22.51 31.17 -23.20
CA LEU A 138 23.12 31.31 -21.87
C LEU A 138 24.64 31.34 -21.94
N TRP A 139 25.25 30.61 -22.88
CA TRP A 139 26.70 30.67 -23.11
C TRP A 139 27.16 32.09 -23.45
N PHE A 140 26.43 32.83 -24.29
CA PHE A 140 26.80 34.20 -24.65
C PHE A 140 26.62 35.20 -23.52
N VAL A 141 25.66 34.95 -22.63
CA VAL A 141 25.39 35.81 -21.46
C VAL A 141 26.40 35.56 -20.33
N SER A 142 26.72 34.30 -20.06
CA SER A 142 27.42 33.90 -18.83
C SER A 142 28.72 33.11 -19.05
N GLY A 143 28.94 32.53 -20.24
CA GLY A 143 30.01 31.56 -20.54
C GLY A 143 31.40 32.04 -20.14
N LYS A 144 31.76 33.29 -20.50
CA LYS A 144 33.06 33.87 -20.11
C LYS A 144 33.22 34.03 -18.60
N ARG A 145 32.14 34.39 -17.88
CA ARG A 145 32.15 34.61 -16.42
C ARG A 145 32.20 33.29 -15.67
N VAL A 146 31.41 32.31 -16.10
CA VAL A 146 31.37 30.95 -15.52
C VAL A 146 32.68 30.22 -15.79
N ALA A 147 33.23 30.28 -17.02
CA ALA A 147 34.53 29.69 -17.33
C ALA A 147 35.66 30.34 -16.51
N ALA A 148 35.67 31.66 -16.36
CA ALA A 148 36.65 32.35 -15.51
C ALA A 148 36.50 31.99 -14.02
N MET A 149 35.27 31.78 -13.54
CA MET A 149 34.99 31.34 -12.18
C MET A 149 35.49 29.90 -11.95
N TRP A 150 35.23 29.01 -12.90
CA TRP A 150 35.71 27.63 -12.91
C TRP A 150 37.24 27.56 -12.94
N GLU A 151 37.90 28.34 -13.80
CA GLU A 151 39.37 28.42 -13.85
C GLU A 151 39.95 28.90 -12.51
N ARG A 152 39.36 29.93 -11.89
CA ARG A 152 39.79 30.41 -10.56
C ARG A 152 39.59 29.37 -9.46
N PHE A 153 38.58 28.52 -9.59
CA PHE A 153 38.36 27.42 -8.66
C PHE A 153 39.38 26.28 -8.86
N VAL A 154 39.62 25.88 -10.11
CA VAL A 154 40.59 24.84 -10.46
C VAL A 154 42.03 25.24 -10.12
N ILE A 155 42.40 26.51 -10.30
CA ILE A 155 43.74 27.01 -9.97
C ILE A 155 43.98 27.08 -8.44
N GLY A 156 42.92 27.18 -7.63
CA GLY A 156 43.01 27.25 -6.16
C GLY A 156 43.30 28.66 -5.61
N GLY A 157 43.41 28.79 -4.29
CA GLY A 157 43.71 30.06 -3.60
C GLY A 157 42.47 30.84 -3.12
N THR A 158 42.62 32.05 -2.58
CA THR A 158 41.51 32.77 -1.90
C THR A 158 40.33 33.15 -2.82
N ASN A 159 40.55 33.15 -4.13
CA ASN A 159 39.48 33.35 -5.12
C ASN A 159 38.66 32.08 -5.39
N SER A 160 39.17 30.89 -5.03
CA SER A 160 38.44 29.62 -5.14
C SER A 160 37.29 29.52 -4.13
N ILE A 161 37.45 30.09 -2.92
CA ILE A 161 36.37 30.18 -1.91
C ILE A 161 35.19 30.99 -2.45
N ARG A 162 35.47 32.14 -3.08
CA ARG A 162 34.41 32.98 -3.69
C ARG A 162 33.70 32.24 -4.83
N ALA A 163 34.45 31.54 -5.68
CA ALA A 163 33.90 30.74 -6.76
C ALA A 163 33.04 29.57 -6.25
N LEU A 164 33.51 28.86 -5.21
CA LEU A 164 32.79 27.75 -4.59
C LEU A 164 31.50 28.23 -3.92
N LEU A 165 31.54 29.33 -3.17
CA LEU A 165 30.35 29.91 -2.54
C LEU A 165 29.33 30.41 -3.57
N ALA A 166 29.80 30.96 -4.70
CA ALA A 166 28.92 31.35 -5.81
C ALA A 166 28.29 30.12 -6.50
N LEU A 167 29.06 29.05 -6.72
CA LEU A 167 28.53 27.79 -7.26
C LEU A 167 27.54 27.13 -6.28
N TYR A 168 27.82 27.15 -4.98
CA TYR A 168 26.90 26.69 -3.94
C TYR A 168 25.60 27.50 -3.95
N ALA A 169 25.66 28.83 -4.02
CA ALA A 169 24.48 29.68 -4.06
C ALA A 169 23.59 29.38 -5.29
N LEU A 170 24.20 29.17 -6.46
CA LEU A 170 23.48 28.76 -7.67
C LEU A 170 22.85 27.37 -7.53
N GLY A 171 23.58 26.40 -6.99
CA GLY A 171 23.08 25.04 -6.75
C GLY A 171 21.95 25.00 -5.71
N TYR A 172 22.08 25.76 -4.62
CA TYR A 172 21.04 25.89 -3.60
C TYR A 172 19.75 26.47 -4.18
N LEU A 173 19.84 27.55 -4.97
CA LEU A 173 18.67 28.14 -5.63
C LEU A 173 18.04 27.17 -6.64
N GLY A 174 18.84 26.48 -7.43
CA GLY A 174 18.35 25.45 -8.35
C GLY A 174 17.57 24.35 -7.61
N LEU A 175 18.17 23.77 -6.57
CA LEU A 175 17.51 22.73 -5.76
C LEU A 175 16.31 23.25 -4.97
N SER A 176 16.32 24.52 -4.56
CA SER A 176 15.22 25.14 -3.81
C SER A 176 13.95 25.29 -4.63
N PHE A 177 14.01 25.11 -5.96
CA PHE A 177 12.84 25.19 -6.85
C PHE A 177 12.51 23.87 -7.54
N PHE A 178 13.29 22.82 -7.29
CA PHE A 178 13.05 21.47 -7.80
C PHE A 178 11.78 20.88 -7.13
N PRO A 179 10.89 20.15 -7.84
CA PRO A 179 11.00 19.59 -9.20
C PRO A 179 10.54 20.52 -10.34
N TYR A 180 10.37 21.83 -10.09
CA TYR A 180 9.92 22.82 -11.08
C TYR A 180 8.49 22.59 -11.62
N ASP A 181 7.63 22.03 -10.79
CA ASP A 181 6.20 21.78 -11.05
C ASP A 181 5.34 23.05 -10.88
N PHE A 182 5.67 24.10 -11.64
CA PHE A 182 5.01 25.39 -11.55
C PHE A 182 3.51 25.32 -11.89
N LEU A 183 2.72 26.04 -11.08
CA LEU A 183 1.29 26.26 -11.30
C LEU A 183 1.11 27.29 -12.41
N VAL A 184 0.32 26.95 -13.44
CA VAL A 184 0.15 27.80 -14.64
C VAL A 184 -1.26 28.37 -14.77
N SER A 185 -2.18 28.02 -13.86
CA SER A 185 -3.54 28.53 -13.87
C SER A 185 -3.99 29.01 -12.48
N SER A 186 -4.93 29.95 -12.46
CA SER A 186 -5.53 30.47 -11.22
C SER A 186 -6.30 29.39 -10.45
N ALA A 187 -6.88 28.41 -11.15
CA ALA A 187 -7.57 27.27 -10.55
C ALA A 187 -6.61 26.31 -9.82
N GLU A 188 -5.43 26.06 -10.39
CA GLU A 188 -4.38 25.27 -9.73
C GLU A 188 -3.86 25.96 -8.46
N LEU A 189 -3.66 27.28 -8.52
CA LEU A 189 -3.21 28.08 -7.37
C LEU A 189 -4.26 28.14 -6.26
N SER A 190 -5.54 28.32 -6.59
CA SER A 190 -6.61 28.32 -5.58
C SER A 190 -6.76 26.95 -4.91
N ALA A 191 -6.69 25.86 -5.69
CA ALA A 191 -6.72 24.50 -5.17
C ALA A 191 -5.52 24.20 -4.25
N LYS A 192 -4.34 24.75 -4.55
CA LYS A 192 -3.18 24.64 -3.66
C LYS A 192 -3.38 25.44 -2.36
N LEU A 193 -3.78 26.70 -2.45
CA LEU A 193 -3.97 27.58 -1.28
C LEU A 193 -5.08 27.11 -0.35
N ALA A 194 -6.03 26.30 -0.84
CA ALA A 194 -7.05 25.65 -0.02
C ALA A 194 -6.49 24.54 0.91
N LYS A 195 -5.29 24.01 0.64
CA LYS A 195 -4.66 22.99 1.51
C LYS A 195 -4.08 23.65 2.77
N PRO A 196 -4.38 23.14 3.99
CA PRO A 196 -3.91 23.72 5.26
C PRO A 196 -2.39 23.89 5.38
N ASP A 197 -1.62 23.05 4.69
CA ASP A 197 -0.15 23.03 4.77
C ASP A 197 0.57 23.89 3.72
N SER A 198 -0.16 24.49 2.78
CA SER A 198 0.46 25.25 1.68
C SER A 198 1.06 26.59 2.13
N PHE A 199 0.55 27.17 3.22
CA PHE A 199 1.06 28.40 3.80
C PHE A 199 0.98 28.34 5.33
N SER A 200 2.12 28.46 6.01
CA SER A 200 2.18 28.48 7.48
C SER A 200 3.03 29.64 8.01
N ILE A 201 2.53 30.29 9.07
CA ILE A 201 3.27 31.34 9.79
C ILE A 201 4.38 30.73 10.66
N GLY A 202 4.12 29.56 11.24
CA GLY A 202 5.08 28.81 12.05
C GLY A 202 5.64 27.60 11.30
N PRO A 203 6.31 26.68 12.00
CA PRO A 203 6.52 25.36 11.45
C PRO A 203 5.17 24.67 11.23
N GLY A 204 4.82 24.37 9.98
CA GLY A 204 3.52 23.79 9.63
C GLY A 204 3.27 22.40 10.27
N LEU A 205 2.04 21.87 10.11
CA LEU A 205 1.65 20.53 10.63
C LEU A 205 2.53 19.40 10.08
N SER A 206 3.23 19.63 8.96
CA SER A 206 4.20 18.73 8.34
C SER A 206 5.55 18.59 9.07
N CYS A 207 5.80 19.33 10.16
CA CYS A 207 7.12 19.40 10.81
C CYS A 207 7.39 18.30 11.87
N GLY A 208 6.39 17.45 12.17
CA GLY A 208 6.51 16.39 13.18
C GLY A 208 6.63 16.92 14.60
N SER A 209 7.36 16.20 15.47
CA SER A 209 7.58 16.60 16.88
C SER A 209 8.30 17.95 17.01
N SER A 210 8.14 18.65 18.15
CA SER A 210 8.78 19.95 18.38
C SER A 210 10.31 19.91 18.28
N PHE A 211 10.93 18.78 18.66
CA PHE A 211 12.37 18.58 18.58
C PHE A 211 12.85 18.41 17.13
N THR A 212 12.19 17.51 16.37
CA THR A 212 12.49 17.28 14.95
C THR A 212 12.35 18.56 14.14
N CYS A 213 11.34 19.35 14.47
CA CYS A 213 11.09 20.60 13.81
C CYS A 213 12.13 21.68 14.11
N GLY A 214 12.51 21.84 15.39
CA GLY A 214 13.53 22.80 15.80
C GLY A 214 14.86 22.58 15.09
N VAL A 215 15.23 21.33 14.81
CA VAL A 215 16.50 21.05 14.12
C VAL A 215 16.38 21.11 12.59
N LYS A 216 15.21 20.81 11.99
CA LYS A 216 14.99 21.11 10.56
C LYS A 216 15.25 22.58 10.26
N LEU A 217 14.71 23.46 11.11
CA LEU A 217 14.94 24.91 11.03
C LEU A 217 16.40 25.30 11.26
N LEU A 218 17.12 24.59 12.14
CA LEU A 218 18.56 24.79 12.34
C LEU A 218 19.38 24.40 11.11
N VAL A 219 19.09 23.26 10.47
CA VAL A 219 19.77 22.83 9.24
C VAL A 219 19.54 23.84 8.12
N GLU A 220 18.32 24.34 7.99
CA GLU A 220 17.99 25.39 7.03
C GLU A 220 18.80 26.68 7.26
N ALA A 221 18.94 27.10 8.53
CA ALA A 221 19.80 28.22 8.89
C ALA A 221 21.28 27.94 8.56
N LEU A 222 21.79 26.73 8.81
CA LEU A 222 23.17 26.35 8.48
C LEU A 222 23.43 26.36 6.96
N LEU A 223 22.48 25.92 6.14
CA LEU A 223 22.57 25.96 4.67
C LEU A 223 22.55 27.40 4.12
N ALA A 224 22.03 28.37 4.89
CA ALA A 224 22.05 29.79 4.51
C ALA A 224 23.38 30.50 4.88
N VAL A 225 24.22 29.93 5.74
CA VAL A 225 25.52 30.51 6.17
C VAL A 225 26.45 30.86 4.98
N PRO A 226 26.63 29.99 3.95
CA PRO A 226 27.44 30.30 2.78
C PRO A 226 27.05 31.59 2.04
N PHE A 227 25.78 31.99 2.05
CA PHE A 227 25.32 33.23 1.42
C PHE A 227 25.88 34.47 2.13
N GLY A 228 25.93 34.44 3.47
CA GLY A 228 26.53 35.50 4.28
C GLY A 228 28.03 35.63 4.05
N LEU A 229 28.71 34.49 3.95
CA LEU A 229 30.14 34.43 3.60
C LEU A 229 30.39 35.02 2.21
N LEU A 230 29.58 34.65 1.22
CA LEU A 230 29.67 35.14 -0.15
C LEU A 230 29.47 36.66 -0.21
N LEU A 231 28.45 37.18 0.48
CA LEU A 231 28.10 38.60 0.50
C LEU A 231 29.28 39.48 0.98
N VAL A 232 29.92 39.08 2.08
CA VAL A 232 31.05 39.83 2.66
C VAL A 232 32.32 39.63 1.84
N LEU A 233 32.60 38.40 1.38
CA LEU A 233 33.81 38.10 0.62
C LEU A 233 33.78 38.69 -0.80
N ALA A 234 32.63 38.76 -1.47
CA ALA A 234 32.49 39.35 -2.80
C ALA A 234 32.75 40.87 -2.80
N ARG A 235 32.51 41.55 -1.68
CA ARG A 235 32.63 43.02 -1.54
C ARG A 235 34.01 43.50 -1.12
N ARG A 236 34.89 42.63 -0.62
CA ARG A 236 36.30 42.95 -0.29
C ARG A 236 37.12 43.22 -1.56
N GLY A 237 36.95 44.40 -2.15
CA GLY A 237 37.95 45.14 -2.94
C GLY A 237 38.78 46.05 -2.02
N ARG A 238 39.95 46.53 -2.49
CA ARG A 238 40.79 47.47 -1.72
C ARG A 238 39.97 48.71 -1.35
N GLY A 239 39.72 48.92 -0.04
CA GLY A 239 39.16 50.17 0.51
C GLY A 239 37.71 50.16 1.05
N SER A 240 36.98 49.05 1.03
CA SER A 240 35.57 49.03 1.49
C SER A 240 35.43 48.77 3.01
N ARG A 241 34.60 49.58 3.71
CA ARG A 241 34.22 49.38 5.13
C ARG A 241 33.55 48.00 5.35
N PRO A 242 33.76 47.31 6.48
CA PRO A 242 33.06 46.06 6.78
C PRO A 242 31.56 46.29 6.89
N LEU A 243 30.76 45.44 6.23
CA LEU A 243 29.30 45.45 6.35
C LEU A 243 28.91 45.09 7.78
N ALA A 244 28.03 45.88 8.40
CA ALA A 244 27.42 45.51 9.67
C ALA A 244 26.64 44.18 9.51
N PRO A 245 26.65 43.27 10.50
CA PRO A 245 25.94 41.98 10.44
C PRO A 245 24.46 42.09 10.03
N GLY A 246 23.81 43.21 10.30
CA GLY A 246 22.43 43.51 9.88
C GLY A 246 22.20 43.45 8.37
N TRP A 247 23.22 43.70 7.53
CA TRP A 247 23.11 43.52 6.09
C TRP A 247 23.06 42.05 5.66
N GLY A 248 23.73 41.16 6.40
CA GLY A 248 23.62 39.72 6.18
C GLY A 248 22.23 39.21 6.53
N PHE A 249 21.66 39.71 7.62
CA PHE A 249 20.29 39.38 8.02
C PHE A 249 19.26 39.86 6.97
N ALA A 250 19.36 41.10 6.51
CA ALA A 250 18.49 41.65 5.48
C ALA A 250 18.59 40.90 4.15
N ALA A 251 19.81 40.52 3.73
CA ALA A 251 20.02 39.72 2.53
C ALA A 251 19.42 38.31 2.66
N GLY A 252 19.55 37.68 3.83
CA GLY A 252 18.96 36.36 4.09
C GLY A 252 17.43 36.40 4.18
N ALA A 253 16.85 37.46 4.73
CA ALA A 253 15.40 37.67 4.72
C ALA A 253 14.88 37.88 3.29
N ALA A 254 15.56 38.69 2.47
CA ALA A 254 15.22 38.86 1.06
C ALA A 254 15.31 37.53 0.28
N LEU A 255 16.36 36.73 0.52
CA LEU A 255 16.49 35.39 -0.04
C LEU A 255 15.32 34.49 0.38
N GLY A 256 14.97 34.50 1.66
CA GLY A 256 13.82 33.76 2.19
C GLY A 256 12.52 34.17 1.53
N ILE A 257 12.22 35.47 1.41
CA ILE A 257 11.00 35.96 0.76
C ILE A 257 10.92 35.49 -0.70
N VAL A 258 12.03 35.53 -1.44
CA VAL A 258 12.07 35.07 -2.83
C VAL A 258 11.85 33.56 -2.89
N VAL A 259 12.54 32.77 -2.07
CA VAL A 259 12.40 31.31 -2.10
C VAL A 259 10.99 30.89 -1.70
N GLU A 260 10.48 31.41 -0.59
CA GLU A 260 9.14 31.11 -0.08
C GLU A 260 8.03 31.62 -1.02
N GLY A 261 8.25 32.75 -1.68
CA GLY A 261 7.35 33.32 -2.69
C GLY A 261 7.34 32.53 -4.00
N VAL A 262 8.41 31.83 -4.36
CA VAL A 262 8.42 30.89 -5.50
C VAL A 262 7.81 29.55 -5.09
N GLN A 263 8.08 29.08 -3.87
CA GLN A 263 7.52 27.86 -3.31
C GLN A 263 5.99 27.85 -3.32
N ILE A 264 5.34 29.01 -3.13
CA ILE A 264 3.86 29.12 -3.23
C ILE A 264 3.35 28.79 -4.64
N LEU A 265 4.17 29.01 -5.68
CA LEU A 265 3.84 28.77 -7.08
C LEU A 265 4.22 27.37 -7.58
N LEU A 266 4.79 26.51 -6.73
CA LEU A 266 5.14 25.11 -7.06
C LEU A 266 4.08 24.16 -6.52
N ALA A 267 3.58 23.18 -7.28
CA ALA A 267 2.53 22.29 -6.80
C ALA A 267 2.93 21.50 -5.55
N SER A 268 4.18 21.06 -5.48
CA SER A 268 4.80 20.32 -4.36
C SER A 268 5.33 21.21 -3.23
N GLY A 269 5.40 22.53 -3.43
CA GLY A 269 6.04 23.46 -2.50
C GLY A 269 5.20 23.85 -1.29
N THR A 270 5.81 23.90 -0.11
CA THR A 270 5.18 24.40 1.13
C THR A 270 5.82 25.72 1.54
N THR A 271 5.03 26.77 1.73
CA THR A 271 5.53 28.09 2.16
C THR A 271 5.52 28.22 3.69
N GLN A 272 6.67 28.56 4.28
CA GLN A 272 6.83 28.70 5.73
C GLN A 272 7.46 30.07 6.07
N VAL A 273 6.72 30.94 6.76
CA VAL A 273 7.24 32.27 7.15
C VAL A 273 8.44 32.16 8.10
N VAL A 274 8.47 31.14 8.96
CA VAL A 274 9.63 30.85 9.81
C VAL A 274 10.90 30.56 9.00
N SER A 275 10.77 30.01 7.78
CA SER A 275 11.89 29.74 6.89
C SER A 275 12.52 31.01 6.31
N VAL A 276 11.83 32.15 6.37
CA VAL A 276 12.43 33.47 6.08
C VAL A 276 13.38 33.87 7.21
N LEU A 277 12.98 33.63 8.46
CA LEU A 277 13.76 33.98 9.65
C LEU A 277 15.00 33.11 9.80
N THR A 278 14.90 31.80 9.61
CA THR A 278 16.04 30.87 9.63
C THR A 278 17.09 31.22 8.58
N ARG A 279 16.69 31.54 7.34
CA ARG A 279 17.63 31.98 6.29
C ARG A 279 18.23 33.35 6.59
N ALA A 280 17.49 34.26 7.22
CA ALA A 280 18.00 35.54 7.72
C ALA A 280 19.06 35.35 8.80
N VAL A 281 18.77 34.52 9.81
CA VAL A 281 19.71 34.15 10.90
C VAL A 281 20.96 33.48 10.33
N GLY A 282 20.80 32.50 9.46
CA GLY A 282 21.90 31.78 8.82
C GLY A 282 22.81 32.69 7.99
N THR A 283 22.23 33.52 7.13
CA THR A 283 22.99 34.48 6.32
C THR A 283 23.67 35.54 7.20
N GLY A 284 23.01 36.01 8.26
CA GLY A 284 23.60 36.89 9.26
C GLY A 284 24.80 36.25 9.96
N TRP A 285 24.67 34.99 10.38
CA TRP A 285 25.75 34.22 10.98
C TRP A 285 26.94 34.05 10.03
N GLY A 286 26.69 33.76 8.76
CA GLY A 286 27.72 33.74 7.72
C GLY A 286 28.46 35.07 7.56
N ALA A 287 27.74 36.19 7.59
CA ALA A 287 28.35 37.52 7.51
C ALA A 287 29.22 37.82 8.74
N MET A 288 28.80 37.40 9.93
CA MET A 288 29.60 37.51 11.16
C MET A 288 30.86 36.64 11.08
N LEU A 289 30.74 35.40 10.62
CA LEU A 289 31.87 34.49 10.42
C LEU A 289 32.88 35.06 9.43
N ALA A 290 32.44 35.68 8.33
CA ALA A 290 33.34 36.33 7.37
C ALA A 290 34.21 37.45 7.99
N GLY A 291 33.76 38.07 9.09
CA GLY A 291 34.51 39.06 9.87
C GLY A 291 35.74 38.48 10.59
N SER A 292 35.77 37.18 10.87
CA SER A 292 36.82 36.49 11.64
C SER A 292 38.08 36.11 10.83
N HIS A 293 38.26 36.69 9.64
CA HIS A 293 39.36 36.40 8.70
C HIS A 293 39.40 34.93 8.21
N PRO A 294 38.56 34.56 7.22
CA PRO A 294 38.45 33.19 6.68
C PRO A 294 39.75 32.53 6.21
N ARG A 295 40.81 33.32 5.99
CA ARG A 295 42.15 32.81 5.69
C ARG A 295 42.75 32.01 6.86
N ARG A 296 42.47 32.39 8.11
CA ARG A 296 42.94 31.69 9.32
C ARG A 296 42.19 30.38 9.58
N TRP A 297 41.05 30.14 8.93
CA TRP A 297 40.34 28.86 9.02
C TRP A 297 41.05 27.72 8.29
N LEU A 298 41.96 28.06 7.37
CA LEU A 298 42.80 27.10 6.65
C LEU A 298 44.09 26.77 7.42
N ASP A 299 44.36 27.48 8.53
CA ASP A 299 45.48 27.21 9.43
C ASP A 299 45.02 26.19 10.49
N TYR A 300 45.23 24.91 10.22
CA TYR A 300 44.90 23.82 11.13
C TYR A 300 46.04 22.81 11.22
N SER A 301 46.06 22.03 12.31
CA SER A 301 47.00 20.92 12.46
C SER A 301 46.41 19.63 11.89
N PRO A 302 47.04 19.01 10.87
CA PRO A 302 46.59 17.70 10.35
C PRO A 302 46.58 16.61 11.42
N ALA A 303 47.45 16.69 12.43
CA ALA A 303 47.47 15.73 13.53
C ALA A 303 46.22 15.84 14.43
N THR A 304 45.77 17.07 14.72
CA THR A 304 44.52 17.32 15.46
C THR A 304 43.30 16.93 14.62
N ALA A 305 43.32 17.20 13.31
CA ALA A 305 42.26 16.79 12.39
C ALA A 305 42.09 15.27 12.34
N ARG A 306 43.19 14.49 12.25
CA ARG A 306 43.14 13.02 12.29
C ARG A 306 42.50 12.49 13.57
N ARG A 307 42.86 13.04 14.74
CA ARG A 307 42.25 12.65 16.03
C ARG A 307 40.74 12.91 16.04
N ALA A 308 40.30 14.07 15.54
CA ALA A 308 38.88 14.40 15.42
C ALA A 308 38.13 13.48 14.45
N ILE A 309 38.75 13.12 13.32
CA ILE A 309 38.18 12.17 12.35
C ILE A 309 37.93 10.81 12.99
N PHE A 310 38.90 10.25 13.72
CA PHE A 310 38.71 8.96 14.39
C PHE A 310 37.64 9.00 15.49
N LEU A 311 37.55 10.11 16.25
CA LEU A 311 36.50 10.30 17.27
C LEU A 311 35.11 10.43 16.66
N LEU A 312 34.98 11.03 15.46
CA LEU A 312 33.71 11.22 14.76
C LEU A 312 33.29 10.03 13.90
N LEU A 313 34.16 9.04 13.69
CA LEU A 313 33.89 7.89 12.82
C LEU A 313 32.64 7.08 13.24
N PRO A 314 32.40 6.76 14.53
CA PRO A 314 31.18 6.05 14.94
C PRO A 314 29.91 6.86 14.69
N VAL A 315 29.97 8.19 14.88
CA VAL A 315 28.84 9.10 14.61
C VAL A 315 28.54 9.14 13.12
N HIS A 316 29.59 9.18 12.28
CA HIS A 316 29.45 9.13 10.84
C HIS A 316 28.86 7.80 10.36
N LEU A 317 29.29 6.67 10.92
CA LEU A 317 28.72 5.35 10.59
C LEU A 317 27.24 5.28 10.93
N GLY A 318 26.85 5.74 12.14
CA GLY A 318 25.44 5.84 12.52
C GLY A 318 24.66 6.70 11.53
N LEU A 319 25.20 7.87 11.14
CA LEU A 319 24.56 8.77 10.19
C LEU A 319 24.41 8.15 8.80
N ALA A 320 25.43 7.44 8.31
CA ALA A 320 25.36 6.73 7.04
C ALA A 320 24.26 5.66 7.05
N LEU A 321 24.12 4.90 8.15
CA LEU A 321 23.03 3.92 8.29
C LEU A 321 21.65 4.60 8.36
N ALA A 322 21.51 5.70 9.11
CA ALA A 322 20.27 6.45 9.21
C ALA A 322 19.84 7.09 7.87
N LEU A 323 20.76 7.75 7.16
CA LEU A 323 20.50 8.36 5.84
C LEU A 323 20.11 7.32 4.78
N ASN A 324 20.55 6.07 4.96
CA ASN A 324 20.21 4.95 4.08
C ASN A 324 18.97 4.15 4.55
N GLY A 325 18.24 4.64 5.57
CA GLY A 325 16.98 4.04 6.03
C GLY A 325 17.13 2.73 6.81
N LEU A 326 18.33 2.41 7.32
CA LEU A 326 18.61 1.14 8.03
C LEU A 326 18.37 1.20 9.54
N LEU A 327 18.00 2.35 10.08
CA LEU A 327 17.71 2.53 11.51
C LEU A 327 16.24 2.90 11.73
N PRO A 328 15.52 2.22 12.66
CA PRO A 328 15.99 1.07 13.44
C PRO A 328 16.21 -0.19 12.57
N LEU A 329 17.23 -0.98 12.89
CA LEU A 329 17.59 -2.17 12.11
C LEU A 329 16.51 -3.26 12.29
N ARG A 330 15.79 -3.56 11.21
CA ARG A 330 14.75 -4.59 11.18
C ARG A 330 15.18 -5.70 10.23
N LEU A 331 15.72 -6.79 10.78
CA LEU A 331 16.24 -7.88 9.96
C LEU A 331 15.11 -8.76 9.40
N GLN A 332 15.34 -9.30 8.21
CA GLN A 332 14.50 -10.30 7.55
C GLN A 332 15.23 -11.64 7.42
N PRO A 333 14.52 -12.76 7.18
CA PRO A 333 15.15 -14.07 7.02
C PRO A 333 16.14 -14.14 5.84
N GLU A 334 17.11 -15.05 5.93
CA GLU A 334 18.17 -15.22 4.93
C GLU A 334 17.64 -15.52 3.53
N TRP A 335 16.61 -16.37 3.41
CA TRP A 335 16.01 -16.70 2.12
C TRP A 335 15.43 -15.47 1.40
N ALA A 336 14.89 -14.51 2.15
CA ALA A 336 14.34 -13.27 1.58
C ALA A 336 15.46 -12.34 1.11
N ALA A 337 16.64 -12.39 1.74
CA ALA A 337 17.83 -11.71 1.26
C ALA A 337 18.35 -12.32 -0.05
N LEU A 338 18.34 -13.65 -0.19
CA LEU A 338 18.75 -14.34 -1.42
C LEU A 338 17.80 -14.02 -2.59
N GLU A 339 16.49 -13.99 -2.37
CA GLU A 339 15.54 -13.61 -3.42
C GLU A 339 15.69 -12.13 -3.84
N LYS A 340 15.97 -11.23 -2.89
CA LYS A 340 16.33 -9.84 -3.23
C LYS A 340 17.60 -9.76 -4.06
N LEU A 341 18.57 -10.64 -3.81
CA LEU A 341 19.81 -10.71 -4.58
C LEU A 341 19.55 -11.22 -6.00
N ASP A 342 18.73 -12.24 -6.18
CA ASP A 342 18.35 -12.78 -7.50
C ASP A 342 17.58 -11.76 -8.35
N GLY A 343 16.74 -10.93 -7.72
CA GLY A 343 16.02 -9.84 -8.35
C GLY A 343 16.85 -8.57 -8.60
N LEU A 344 18.10 -8.53 -8.14
CA LEU A 344 18.94 -7.33 -8.20
C LEU A 344 19.36 -7.01 -9.65
N ARG A 345 19.27 -5.74 -10.02
CA ARG A 345 19.69 -5.22 -11.32
C ARG A 345 20.90 -4.32 -11.13
N PHE A 346 21.99 -4.66 -11.80
CA PHE A 346 23.28 -3.97 -11.67
C PHE A 346 23.46 -2.80 -12.64
N LEU A 347 22.49 -2.56 -13.52
CA LEU A 347 22.55 -1.46 -14.48
C LEU A 347 22.49 -0.12 -13.73
N PRO A 348 23.48 0.79 -13.91
CA PRO A 348 23.50 2.07 -13.20
C PRO A 348 22.23 2.89 -13.43
N PHE A 349 21.69 3.48 -12.37
CA PHE A 349 20.46 4.27 -12.37
C PHE A 349 19.18 3.50 -12.78
N TYR A 350 19.21 2.15 -12.88
CA TYR A 350 18.04 1.33 -13.18
C TYR A 350 16.89 1.61 -12.21
N TYR A 351 17.17 1.64 -10.90
CA TYR A 351 16.15 1.88 -9.89
C TYR A 351 15.68 3.34 -9.83
N HIS A 352 16.56 4.29 -10.15
CA HIS A 352 16.20 5.72 -10.18
C HIS A 352 15.18 6.04 -11.28
N TYR A 353 15.16 5.26 -12.38
CA TYR A 353 14.18 5.39 -13.46
C TYR A 353 12.74 5.05 -13.03
N TYR A 354 12.56 4.05 -12.16
CA TYR A 354 11.23 3.63 -11.69
C TYR A 354 10.72 4.43 -10.48
N THR A 355 11.38 5.55 -10.16
CA THR A 355 11.00 6.44 -9.05
C THR A 355 10.72 7.83 -9.58
N SER A 356 9.95 8.63 -8.85
CA SER A 356 9.76 10.05 -9.21
C SER A 356 11.10 10.80 -9.16
N GLU A 357 11.22 11.87 -9.95
CA GLU A 357 12.42 12.69 -10.07
C GLU A 357 12.83 13.27 -8.70
N THR A 358 11.83 13.58 -7.86
CA THR A 358 12.04 14.05 -6.49
C THR A 358 12.61 12.96 -5.58
N ALA A 359 12.11 11.73 -5.68
CA ALA A 359 12.67 10.61 -4.93
C ALA A 359 14.10 10.29 -5.40
N ALA A 360 14.35 10.31 -6.71
CA ALA A 360 15.66 10.07 -7.31
C ALA A 360 16.71 11.10 -6.87
N VAL A 361 16.39 12.41 -6.94
CA VAL A 361 17.30 13.48 -6.50
C VAL A 361 17.54 13.43 -5.00
N ARG A 362 16.50 13.16 -4.21
CA ARG A 362 16.63 13.00 -2.75
C ARG A 362 17.53 11.82 -2.40
N SER A 363 17.35 10.67 -3.06
CA SER A 363 18.21 9.49 -2.91
C SER A 363 19.67 9.84 -3.23
N LEU A 364 19.92 10.47 -4.39
CA LEU A 364 21.25 10.91 -4.80
C LEU A 364 21.91 11.82 -3.75
N LEU A 365 21.17 12.81 -3.22
CA LEU A 365 21.69 13.75 -2.22
C LEU A 365 22.00 13.07 -0.88
N PHE A 366 21.16 12.15 -0.41
CA PHE A 366 21.41 11.42 0.84
C PHE A 366 22.56 10.43 0.72
N VAL A 367 22.65 9.71 -0.40
CA VAL A 367 23.77 8.81 -0.67
C VAL A 367 25.06 9.64 -0.80
N ALA A 368 25.08 10.69 -1.61
CA ALA A 368 26.25 11.55 -1.75
C ALA A 368 26.65 12.20 -0.40
N GLY A 369 25.68 12.67 0.39
CA GLY A 369 25.90 13.24 1.72
C GLY A 369 26.42 12.22 2.74
N SER A 370 26.08 10.94 2.59
CA SER A 370 26.56 9.85 3.44
C SER A 370 28.05 9.55 3.23
N TYR A 371 28.59 9.79 2.03
CA TYR A 371 29.96 9.38 1.68
C TYR A 371 30.91 10.56 1.40
N ALA A 372 30.41 11.74 1.07
CA ALA A 372 31.22 12.96 0.90
C ALA A 372 32.11 13.30 2.13
N PRO A 373 31.67 13.12 3.39
CA PRO A 373 32.52 13.39 4.56
C PRO A 373 33.82 12.57 4.61
N ILE A 374 33.84 11.36 4.04
CA ILE A 374 35.05 10.53 3.93
C ILE A 374 36.10 11.24 3.06
N GLY A 375 35.66 11.83 1.95
CA GLY A 375 36.51 12.64 1.08
C GLY A 375 37.08 13.87 1.76
N VAL A 376 36.25 14.59 2.51
CA VAL A 376 36.66 15.76 3.31
C VAL A 376 37.70 15.35 4.37
N ALA A 377 37.41 14.29 5.12
CA ALA A 377 38.28 13.77 6.17
C ALA A 377 39.65 13.35 5.61
N ALA A 378 39.67 12.66 4.46
CA ALA A 378 40.91 12.28 3.81
C ALA A 378 41.74 13.49 3.37
N ALA A 379 41.09 14.53 2.84
CA ALA A 379 41.77 15.73 2.34
C ALA A 379 42.44 16.54 3.47
N ILE A 380 41.78 16.65 4.64
CA ILE A 380 42.31 17.38 5.79
C ILE A 380 43.27 16.54 6.66
N GLY A 381 43.07 15.22 6.73
CA GLY A 381 43.88 14.33 7.57
C GLY A 381 45.26 14.00 6.98
N TRP A 382 45.36 13.96 5.64
CA TRP A 382 46.56 13.58 4.90
C TRP A 382 46.87 14.54 3.73
N PRO A 383 47.04 15.85 3.98
CA PRO A 383 47.25 16.84 2.92
C PRO A 383 48.58 16.66 2.18
N SER A 384 49.59 16.01 2.78
CA SER A 384 50.92 15.79 2.17
C SER A 384 50.95 14.69 1.10
N ALA A 385 49.92 13.87 0.98
CA ALA A 385 49.84 12.78 0.00
C ALA A 385 48.47 12.74 -0.70
N PRO A 386 48.08 13.81 -1.42
CA PRO A 386 46.70 14.02 -1.88
C PRO A 386 46.20 12.93 -2.83
N ARG A 387 47.05 12.34 -3.67
CA ARG A 387 46.66 11.24 -4.57
C ARG A 387 46.36 9.95 -3.80
N ARG A 388 47.19 9.61 -2.81
CA ARG A 388 46.99 8.42 -1.97
C ARG A 388 45.79 8.60 -1.04
N ALA A 389 45.60 9.80 -0.49
CA ALA A 389 44.44 10.14 0.33
C ALA A 389 43.13 10.07 -0.47
N ALA A 390 43.10 10.59 -1.71
CA ALA A 390 41.95 10.47 -2.60
C ALA A 390 41.59 9.01 -2.88
N PHE A 391 42.59 8.18 -3.22
CA PHE A 391 42.38 6.76 -3.48
C PHE A 391 41.87 6.03 -2.23
N GLY A 392 42.46 6.29 -1.06
CA GLY A 392 42.01 5.73 0.22
C GLY A 392 40.58 6.14 0.57
N ALA A 393 40.18 7.39 0.28
CA ALA A 393 38.82 7.88 0.50
C ALA A 393 37.79 7.17 -0.37
N VAL A 394 38.10 6.98 -1.66
CA VAL A 394 37.24 6.25 -2.60
C VAL A 394 37.12 4.79 -2.20
N LEU A 395 38.22 4.14 -1.83
CA LEU A 395 38.18 2.75 -1.38
C LEU A 395 37.37 2.61 -0.08
N ALA A 396 37.57 3.50 0.89
CA ALA A 396 36.81 3.50 2.13
C ALA A 396 35.31 3.74 1.91
N SER A 397 34.93 4.65 1.01
CA SER A 397 33.52 4.89 0.69
C SER A 397 32.89 3.71 -0.06
N LEU A 398 33.61 3.05 -0.96
CA LEU A 398 33.16 1.83 -1.62
C LEU A 398 32.96 0.68 -0.63
N VAL A 399 33.89 0.46 0.30
CA VAL A 399 33.78 -0.60 1.32
C VAL A 399 32.59 -0.33 2.25
N LEU A 400 32.45 0.91 2.74
CA LEU A 400 31.33 1.28 3.59
C LEU A 400 30.00 1.15 2.86
N CYS A 401 29.91 1.68 1.63
CA CYS A 401 28.71 1.60 0.83
C CYS A 401 28.34 0.16 0.48
N PHE A 402 29.31 -0.67 0.13
CA PHE A 402 29.09 -2.10 -0.11
C PHE A 402 28.50 -2.78 1.14
N GLY A 403 29.06 -2.50 2.33
CA GLY A 403 28.51 -3.01 3.59
C GLY A 403 27.07 -2.55 3.85
N VAL A 404 26.76 -1.27 3.56
CA VAL A 404 25.40 -0.71 3.67
C VAL A 404 24.43 -1.38 2.69
N GLU A 405 24.82 -1.55 1.42
CA GLU A 405 23.98 -2.20 0.40
C GLU A 405 23.78 -3.68 0.69
N VAL A 406 24.80 -4.39 1.20
CA VAL A 406 24.65 -5.77 1.69
C VAL A 406 23.69 -5.82 2.88
N LEU A 407 23.78 -4.88 3.82
CA LEU A 407 22.86 -4.84 4.97
C LEU A 407 21.40 -4.59 4.54
N LYS A 408 21.17 -3.87 3.44
CA LYS A 408 19.83 -3.70 2.84
C LYS A 408 19.24 -5.00 2.31
N LEU A 409 20.05 -5.99 1.92
CA LEU A 409 19.55 -7.33 1.57
C LEU A 409 18.89 -8.00 2.77
N PHE A 410 19.44 -7.80 3.97
CA PHE A 410 18.96 -8.41 5.20
C PHE A 410 17.99 -7.52 5.98
N SER A 411 17.62 -6.35 5.46
CA SER A 411 16.74 -5.40 6.14
C SER A 411 15.37 -5.32 5.48
N LEU A 412 14.31 -5.34 6.30
CA LEU A 412 12.92 -5.32 5.87
C LEU A 412 12.55 -3.92 5.33
N GLY A 413 11.83 -3.86 4.20
CA GLY A 413 11.42 -2.60 3.56
C GLY A 413 12.54 -1.81 2.86
N THR A 414 13.77 -2.35 2.80
CA THR A 414 14.88 -1.72 2.05
C THR A 414 15.28 -2.55 0.83
N ARG A 415 15.73 -1.86 -0.23
CA ARG A 415 16.26 -2.47 -1.45
C ARG A 415 17.71 -2.00 -1.69
N PRO A 416 18.65 -2.91 -2.00
CA PRO A 416 19.98 -2.51 -2.43
C PRO A 416 19.96 -1.83 -3.81
N ASP A 417 20.78 -0.80 -4.00
CA ASP A 417 21.01 -0.14 -5.30
C ASP A 417 22.51 -0.10 -5.60
N PRO A 418 22.99 -0.89 -6.59
CA PRO A 418 24.38 -0.90 -7.01
C PRO A 418 24.89 0.48 -7.49
N THR A 419 24.00 1.36 -7.94
CA THR A 419 24.32 2.75 -8.34
C THR A 419 24.92 3.54 -7.18
N ASN A 420 24.56 3.20 -5.94
CA ASN A 420 25.05 3.90 -4.75
C ASN A 420 26.56 3.76 -4.58
N LEU A 421 27.17 2.67 -5.05
CA LEU A 421 28.63 2.51 -5.07
C LEU A 421 29.30 3.56 -5.97
N LEU A 422 28.73 3.83 -7.14
CA LEU A 422 29.22 4.86 -8.06
C LEU A 422 29.06 6.26 -7.46
N ILE A 423 27.92 6.54 -6.84
CA ILE A 423 27.64 7.81 -6.16
C ILE A 423 28.59 7.99 -4.97
N ALA A 424 28.82 6.94 -4.17
CA ALA A 424 29.73 6.95 -3.02
C ALA A 424 31.18 7.23 -3.42
N ALA A 425 31.66 6.59 -4.49
CA ALA A 425 32.99 6.83 -5.03
C ALA A 425 33.12 8.26 -5.58
N ALA A 426 32.15 8.69 -6.40
CA ALA A 426 32.16 10.02 -7.02
C ALA A 426 32.06 11.14 -5.99
N SER A 427 31.19 11.01 -4.99
CA SER A 427 31.00 12.01 -3.93
C SER A 427 32.23 12.14 -3.04
N ALA A 428 32.83 11.02 -2.60
CA ALA A 428 34.06 11.04 -1.82
C ALA A 428 35.24 11.64 -2.61
N TRP A 429 35.40 11.24 -3.87
CA TRP A 429 36.44 11.81 -4.74
C TRP A 429 36.24 13.31 -4.97
N LEU A 430 35.01 13.73 -5.30
CA LEU A 430 34.67 15.13 -5.58
C LEU A 430 34.87 15.99 -4.33
N ALA A 431 34.39 15.55 -3.17
CA ALA A 431 34.58 16.26 -1.90
C ALA A 431 36.06 16.40 -1.55
N HIS A 432 36.85 15.33 -1.69
CA HIS A 432 38.30 15.38 -1.52
C HIS A 432 38.95 16.40 -2.48
N TRP A 433 38.61 16.33 -3.77
CA TRP A 433 39.15 17.22 -4.79
C TRP A 433 38.81 18.70 -4.51
N ILE A 434 37.57 19.01 -4.12
CA ILE A 434 37.13 20.36 -3.73
C ILE A 434 37.99 20.86 -2.57
N VAL A 435 38.13 20.07 -1.50
CA VAL A 435 38.90 20.48 -0.30
C VAL A 435 40.38 20.69 -0.64
N GLN A 436 41.00 19.84 -1.46
CA GLN A 436 42.38 20.04 -1.89
C GLN A 436 42.60 21.36 -2.65
N ARG A 437 41.64 21.79 -3.49
CA ARG A 437 41.73 23.09 -4.19
C ARG A 437 41.63 24.28 -3.23
N LEU A 438 40.86 24.13 -2.15
CA LEU A 438 40.78 25.13 -1.08
C LEU A 438 42.09 25.20 -0.28
N LEU A 439 42.75 24.06 -0.03
CA LEU A 439 43.96 23.94 0.77
C LEU A 439 45.27 24.31 0.03
N ALA A 440 45.28 24.31 -1.31
CA ALA A 440 46.47 24.49 -2.17
C ALA A 440 47.27 25.80 -1.98
N HIS A 441 46.85 26.72 -1.09
CA HIS A 441 47.52 28.01 -0.85
C HIS A 441 48.12 28.16 0.57
N ALA A 442 48.10 27.13 1.41
CA ALA A 442 48.76 27.19 2.73
C ALA A 442 50.28 26.92 2.67
N ALA A 443 50.83 26.39 1.57
CA ALA A 443 52.24 26.00 1.48
C ALA A 443 53.16 27.00 0.73
N GLY A 444 52.61 28.00 0.02
CA GLY A 444 53.37 28.87 -0.89
C GLY A 444 53.97 30.15 -0.27
N THR A 445 53.91 30.34 1.05
CA THR A 445 54.37 31.57 1.73
C THR A 445 55.44 31.36 2.78
N ALA A 446 56.07 30.18 2.82
CA ALA A 446 57.15 29.86 3.77
C ALA A 446 58.56 29.73 3.16
N GLU A 447 58.75 29.96 1.85
CA GLU A 447 60.06 29.81 1.18
C GLU A 447 60.83 31.13 0.92
N HIS A 448 60.43 32.23 1.54
CA HIS A 448 61.21 33.48 1.54
C HIS A 448 61.45 33.95 2.97
N GLY A 449 62.36 33.27 3.66
CA GLY A 449 62.82 33.70 4.97
C GLY A 449 63.49 32.59 5.77
N THR A 450 64.66 32.13 5.31
CA THR A 450 65.83 31.71 6.12
C THR A 450 66.80 30.93 5.22
N LEU A 451 67.53 31.64 4.36
CA LEU A 451 68.85 31.21 3.89
C LEU A 451 69.87 31.66 4.93
N TRP A 452 70.02 30.90 6.01
CA TRP A 452 71.27 30.87 6.78
C TRP A 452 71.36 29.56 7.57
N GLU A 453 72.46 28.87 7.31
CA GLU A 453 73.13 27.85 8.12
C GLU A 453 72.35 26.60 8.57
N ARG A 454 72.69 25.48 7.94
CA ARG A 454 73.20 24.30 8.67
C ARG A 454 73.93 23.34 7.73
N ARG A 455 75.26 23.45 7.73
CA ARG A 455 76.15 22.28 7.60
C ARG A 455 75.79 21.33 8.74
N GLN A 456 75.55 20.06 8.42
CA GLN A 456 75.60 18.98 9.40
C GLN A 456 77.05 18.81 9.91
N PRO A 457 77.23 18.50 11.19
CA PRO A 457 78.25 17.55 11.59
C PRO A 457 77.58 16.23 11.99
N ARG A 458 78.13 15.14 11.46
CA ARG A 458 77.98 13.79 11.99
C ARG A 458 78.60 13.75 13.40
N TYR A 459 77.94 13.08 14.33
CA TYR A 459 78.56 12.65 15.58
C TYR A 459 78.94 11.17 15.44
N ASP A 460 80.25 10.92 15.45
CA ASP A 460 80.82 9.62 15.77
C ASP A 460 80.99 9.49 17.28
N ALA A 461 80.94 8.26 17.75
CA ALA A 461 80.99 7.86 19.15
C ALA A 461 82.40 7.97 19.77
N ALA A 462 82.48 8.31 21.06
CA ALA A 462 83.35 7.68 22.07
C ALA A 462 83.24 8.37 23.45
N GLY A 463 83.04 7.56 24.51
CA GLY A 463 83.81 7.62 25.76
C GLY A 463 83.41 8.57 26.91
N THR A 464 83.18 7.96 28.09
CA THR A 464 83.56 8.41 29.46
C THR A 464 82.85 9.66 30.04
N ASP A 465 82.43 9.80 31.30
CA ASP A 465 82.54 9.05 32.56
C ASP A 465 81.50 9.61 33.57
N ASP A 466 80.90 8.72 34.37
CA ASP A 466 80.54 8.80 35.81
C ASP A 466 79.71 9.99 36.41
N PRO A 467 79.14 9.89 37.64
CA PRO A 467 77.72 10.11 37.91
C PRO A 467 77.52 11.18 39.00
N ARG A 468 76.29 11.28 39.54
CA ARG A 468 75.81 12.14 40.64
C ARG A 468 75.13 13.44 40.19
N ALA A 469 73.81 13.37 40.07
CA ALA A 469 72.92 14.23 40.86
C ALA A 469 71.48 13.70 40.75
N ILE A 470 71.03 13.09 41.83
CA ILE A 470 69.65 12.70 42.11
C ILE A 470 68.87 13.95 42.56
N ALA A 471 67.61 13.99 42.13
CA ALA A 471 66.45 14.70 42.71
C ALA A 471 66.28 16.22 42.49
N ALA A 472 65.33 16.57 41.62
CA ALA A 472 64.19 17.41 42.03
C ALA A 472 62.98 17.13 41.12
N ILE A 473 61.90 16.71 41.75
CA ILE A 473 60.58 16.43 41.19
C ILE A 473 59.94 17.74 40.70
N ALA A 474 59.52 17.80 39.45
CA ALA A 474 58.48 18.72 38.99
C ALA A 474 57.63 18.02 37.92
N ALA A 475 56.37 17.76 38.28
CA ALA A 475 55.37 17.08 37.47
C ALA A 475 55.08 17.84 36.15
N PRO A 476 54.92 17.15 35.00
CA PRO A 476 54.30 17.73 33.83
C PRO A 476 52.78 17.74 34.03
N THR A 477 52.21 18.93 34.12
CA THR A 477 50.76 19.16 34.12
C THR A 477 50.09 18.49 32.92
N ALA A 478 49.26 17.50 33.19
CA ALA A 478 48.50 16.69 32.23
C ALA A 478 47.29 17.41 31.61
N ASP A 479 47.29 18.74 31.52
CA ASP A 479 46.07 19.53 31.26
C ASP A 479 46.01 20.23 29.88
N SER A 480 47.06 20.11 29.05
CA SER A 480 47.11 20.76 27.73
C SER A 480 46.47 19.96 26.58
N GLY A 481 46.28 18.64 26.75
CA GLY A 481 45.69 17.77 25.71
C GLY A 481 44.16 17.83 25.63
N LEU A 482 43.49 18.05 26.76
CA LEU A 482 42.02 18.15 26.85
C LEU A 482 41.51 19.57 26.57
N GLN A 483 42.27 20.60 26.94
CA GLN A 483 41.91 22.00 26.64
C GLN A 483 41.98 22.32 25.13
N SER A 484 42.84 21.64 24.35
CA SER A 484 42.88 21.78 22.88
C SER A 484 41.73 21.06 22.15
N LEU A 485 41.04 20.11 22.82
CA LEU A 485 39.93 19.32 22.26
C LEU A 485 38.56 19.90 22.62
N ARG A 486 38.43 20.67 23.71
CA ARG A 486 37.18 21.35 24.10
C ARG A 486 36.53 22.17 22.98
N PRO A 487 37.26 22.99 22.20
CA PRO A 487 36.67 23.70 21.08
C PRO A 487 36.12 22.75 20.01
N VAL A 488 36.83 21.67 19.69
CA VAL A 488 36.43 20.69 18.65
C VAL A 488 35.19 19.90 19.09
N LEU A 489 35.12 19.49 20.36
CA LEU A 489 33.97 18.80 20.95
C LEU A 489 32.72 19.71 20.99
N LEU A 490 32.89 20.98 21.38
CA LEU A 490 31.78 21.93 21.49
C LEU A 490 31.33 22.55 20.15
N THR A 491 32.24 22.74 19.18
CA THR A 491 31.92 23.43 17.92
C THR A 491 31.72 22.52 16.72
N ALA A 492 32.18 21.26 16.74
CA ALA A 492 32.04 20.32 15.63
C ALA A 492 31.26 19.05 16.01
N VAL A 493 31.54 18.46 17.18
CA VAL A 493 30.94 17.17 17.56
C VAL A 493 29.47 17.32 17.98
N LEU A 494 29.13 18.29 18.83
CA LEU A 494 27.74 18.51 19.26
C LEU A 494 26.77 18.87 18.11
N PRO A 495 27.12 19.75 17.15
CA PRO A 495 26.27 20.00 15.98
C PRO A 495 26.11 18.77 15.08
N ILE A 496 27.16 17.97 14.88
CA ILE A 496 27.10 16.73 14.08
C ILE A 496 26.23 15.68 14.78
N ILE A 497 26.32 15.56 16.10
CA ILE A 497 25.45 14.70 16.91
C ILE A 497 24.00 15.18 16.82
N ALA A 498 23.75 16.49 16.91
CA ALA A 498 22.40 17.05 16.75
C ALA A 498 21.82 16.78 15.35
N ILE A 499 22.63 16.95 14.30
CA ILE A 499 22.26 16.60 12.91
C ILE A 499 22.01 15.09 12.80
N PHE A 500 22.82 14.24 13.42
CA PHE A 500 22.64 12.78 13.42
C PHE A 500 21.35 12.35 14.11
N ILE A 501 21.07 12.86 15.31
CA ILE A 501 19.82 12.58 16.03
C ILE A 501 18.63 12.98 15.15
N VAL A 502 18.75 14.06 14.39
CA VAL A 502 17.65 14.56 13.57
C VAL A 502 17.47 13.74 12.33
N VAL A 503 18.51 13.44 11.58
CA VAL A 503 18.40 12.50 10.46
C VAL A 503 17.83 11.14 10.91
N ALA A 504 18.26 10.61 12.05
CA ALA A 504 17.73 9.36 12.61
C ALA A 504 16.26 9.45 13.07
N THR A 505 15.73 10.65 13.33
CA THR A 505 14.35 10.87 13.81
C THR A 505 13.44 11.59 12.80
N THR A 506 13.99 12.13 11.71
CA THR A 506 13.30 12.95 10.70
C THR A 506 13.44 12.43 9.29
N VAL A 507 14.10 11.30 9.03
CA VAL A 507 13.81 10.56 7.80
C VAL A 507 12.36 10.13 7.95
N PRO A 508 11.40 10.83 7.30
CA PRO A 508 10.06 10.28 7.20
C PRO A 508 10.26 8.93 6.51
N SER A 509 9.51 7.90 6.93
CA SER A 509 9.26 6.77 6.05
C SER A 509 9.01 7.38 4.67
N ALA A 510 9.83 7.07 3.68
CA ALA A 510 9.45 7.42 2.32
C ALA A 510 7.99 6.94 2.19
N PRO A 511 7.04 7.76 1.71
CA PRO A 511 5.80 7.15 1.25
C PRO A 511 6.25 6.01 0.35
N PRO A 512 5.78 4.77 0.60
CA PRO A 512 6.24 3.62 -0.17
C PRO A 512 6.21 4.07 -1.63
N ALA A 513 7.34 3.89 -2.31
CA ALA A 513 7.30 3.99 -3.77
C ALA A 513 6.13 3.08 -4.18
N ASN A 514 5.25 3.56 -5.07
CA ASN A 514 4.02 2.87 -5.49
C ASN A 514 4.07 1.36 -5.21
N PRO A 515 3.07 0.77 -4.52
CA PRO A 515 3.08 -0.63 -4.07
C PRO A 515 3.15 -1.68 -5.20
N VAL A 516 3.39 -1.25 -6.43
CA VAL A 516 3.75 -2.10 -7.56
C VAL A 516 5.20 -2.58 -7.37
N ASN A 517 5.35 -3.67 -6.62
CA ASN A 517 6.58 -4.45 -6.42
C ASN A 517 7.58 -3.97 -5.36
N GLU A 518 7.13 -3.53 -4.18
CA GLU A 518 7.96 -3.78 -3.00
C GLU A 518 7.91 -5.29 -2.72
N ALA A 519 9.07 -5.92 -2.57
CA ALA A 519 9.17 -7.31 -2.15
C ALA A 519 8.69 -7.40 -0.68
N GLU A 520 7.39 -7.28 -0.48
CA GLU A 520 6.70 -7.60 0.74
C GLU A 520 6.90 -9.10 0.97
N THR A 521 7.27 -9.45 2.20
CA THR A 521 7.59 -10.80 2.64
C THR A 521 6.48 -11.77 2.24
N THR A 522 6.70 -12.57 1.20
CA THR A 522 5.82 -13.68 0.84
C THR A 522 6.09 -14.91 1.74
N TYR A 523 5.42 -16.03 1.46
CA TYR A 523 5.66 -17.29 2.15
C TYR A 523 7.11 -17.79 1.93
N PRO A 524 7.75 -18.40 2.95
CA PRO A 524 9.07 -18.99 2.79
C PRO A 524 9.09 -20.03 1.66
N PRO A 525 10.20 -20.16 0.91
CA PRO A 525 10.32 -21.23 -0.08
C PRO A 525 10.32 -22.59 0.63
N PRO A 526 9.87 -23.68 -0.03
CA PRO A 526 9.86 -25.02 0.55
C PRO A 526 11.21 -25.44 1.16
N ALA A 527 12.32 -25.04 0.55
CA ALA A 527 13.67 -25.34 1.03
C ALA A 527 14.06 -24.65 2.36
N ALA A 528 13.38 -23.57 2.73
CA ALA A 528 13.62 -22.84 3.97
C ALA A 528 12.73 -23.33 5.14
N ILE A 529 11.84 -24.29 4.89
CA ILE A 529 10.91 -24.82 5.89
C ILE A 529 11.44 -26.16 6.37
N ALA A 530 11.48 -26.35 7.68
CA ALA A 530 11.91 -27.62 8.26
C ALA A 530 10.97 -28.77 7.82
N PRO A 531 11.51 -29.96 7.52
CA PRO A 531 10.69 -31.13 7.20
C PRO A 531 9.67 -31.42 8.32
N VAL A 532 8.46 -31.80 7.93
CA VAL A 532 7.38 -32.14 8.86
C VAL A 532 7.29 -33.66 9.06
N ALA A 533 7.13 -34.07 10.31
CA ALA A 533 6.83 -35.46 10.68
C ALA A 533 5.32 -35.64 10.87
N LEU A 534 4.72 -36.50 10.06
CA LEU A 534 3.29 -36.84 10.13
C LEU A 534 3.16 -38.34 10.46
N PRO A 535 3.22 -38.74 11.74
CA PRO A 535 3.28 -40.15 12.13
C PRO A 535 2.01 -40.94 11.77
N GLY A 536 0.86 -40.27 11.68
CA GLY A 536 -0.41 -40.86 11.22
C GLY A 536 -0.57 -40.89 9.70
N PHE A 537 0.46 -40.52 8.92
CA PHE A 537 0.32 -40.39 7.47
C PHE A 537 0.18 -41.75 6.79
N ARG A 538 -0.84 -41.88 5.94
CA ARG A 538 -1.09 -43.06 5.11
C ARG A 538 -0.09 -43.12 3.94
N LEU A 539 0.88 -44.04 4.02
CA LEU A 539 1.85 -44.24 2.94
C LEU A 539 1.28 -45.02 1.74
N ALA A 540 0.30 -45.90 1.95
CA ALA A 540 -0.28 -46.68 0.86
C ALA A 540 -1.25 -45.84 0.00
N HIS A 541 -1.08 -45.89 -1.31
CA HIS A 541 -2.04 -45.32 -2.27
C HIS A 541 -3.33 -46.15 -2.33
N PRO A 542 -4.48 -45.55 -2.66
CA PRO A 542 -4.72 -44.10 -2.77
C PRO A 542 -4.74 -43.41 -1.40
N ARG A 543 -4.23 -42.18 -1.35
CA ARG A 543 -4.13 -41.34 -0.13
C ARG A 543 -5.16 -40.22 -0.12
N LEU A 544 -5.58 -39.77 -1.30
CA LEU A 544 -6.68 -38.84 -1.47
C LEU A 544 -8.02 -39.57 -1.25
N PRO A 545 -9.09 -38.85 -0.86
CA PRO A 545 -10.45 -39.41 -0.89
C PRO A 545 -10.72 -40.04 -2.26
N HIS A 546 -11.20 -41.28 -2.28
CA HIS A 546 -11.36 -42.10 -3.47
C HIS A 546 -12.61 -42.99 -3.37
N PRO A 547 -13.15 -43.51 -4.49
CA PRO A 547 -14.27 -44.45 -4.49
C PRO A 547 -13.92 -45.71 -3.69
N ALA A 548 -14.59 -45.92 -2.56
CA ALA A 548 -14.44 -47.16 -1.81
C ALA A 548 -15.16 -48.31 -2.53
N PRO A 549 -14.73 -49.57 -2.36
CA PRO A 549 -15.44 -50.72 -2.93
C PRO A 549 -16.92 -50.77 -2.54
N THR A 550 -17.25 -50.32 -1.32
CA THR A 550 -18.62 -50.17 -0.83
C THR A 550 -19.41 -49.13 -1.59
N ASP A 551 -18.79 -48.00 -1.94
CA ASP A 551 -19.43 -46.93 -2.73
C ASP A 551 -19.73 -47.44 -4.14
N VAL A 552 -18.77 -48.14 -4.76
CA VAL A 552 -18.94 -48.73 -6.08
C VAL A 552 -20.06 -49.77 -6.08
N ALA A 553 -20.15 -50.63 -5.06
CA ALA A 553 -21.22 -51.60 -4.92
C ALA A 553 -22.61 -50.93 -4.74
N MET A 554 -22.68 -49.85 -3.96
CA MET A 554 -23.91 -49.04 -3.82
C MET A 554 -24.32 -48.41 -5.15
N LEU A 555 -23.37 -47.82 -5.89
CA LEU A 555 -23.64 -47.24 -7.21
C LEU A 555 -24.10 -48.31 -8.21
N GLN A 556 -23.50 -49.50 -8.22
CA GLN A 556 -23.94 -50.60 -9.09
C GLN A 556 -25.37 -51.05 -8.78
N THR A 557 -25.73 -51.09 -7.50
CA THR A 557 -27.04 -51.57 -7.05
C THR A 557 -28.13 -50.53 -7.27
N PHE A 558 -27.88 -49.28 -6.90
CA PHE A 558 -28.90 -48.24 -6.80
C PHE A 558 -28.81 -47.15 -7.87
N ASN A 559 -27.68 -47.05 -8.59
CA ASN A 559 -27.51 -46.07 -9.67
C ASN A 559 -26.56 -46.54 -10.79
N PRO A 560 -26.83 -47.69 -11.46
CA PRO A 560 -25.96 -48.23 -12.50
C PRO A 560 -25.83 -47.29 -13.72
N ASN A 561 -26.82 -46.41 -13.93
CA ASN A 561 -26.81 -45.42 -15.00
C ASN A 561 -25.66 -44.40 -14.86
N TYR A 562 -25.32 -43.98 -13.63
CA TYR A 562 -24.19 -43.10 -13.39
C TYR A 562 -22.87 -43.72 -13.86
N LEU A 563 -22.66 -45.01 -13.53
CA LEU A 563 -21.47 -45.76 -13.96
C LEU A 563 -21.43 -45.93 -15.48
N ALA A 564 -22.57 -46.18 -16.11
CA ALA A 564 -22.69 -46.26 -17.56
C ALA A 564 -22.36 -44.91 -18.24
N GLN A 565 -22.82 -43.79 -17.67
CA GLN A 565 -22.54 -42.44 -18.17
C GLN A 565 -21.05 -42.11 -18.09
N ILE A 566 -20.39 -42.39 -16.95
CA ILE A 566 -18.95 -42.19 -16.79
C ILE A 566 -18.17 -43.03 -17.81
N ALA A 567 -18.50 -44.32 -17.92
CA ALA A 567 -17.83 -45.21 -18.85
C ALA A 567 -18.05 -44.76 -20.32
N SER A 568 -19.25 -44.27 -20.65
CA SER A 568 -19.55 -43.72 -21.97
C SER A 568 -18.75 -42.45 -22.24
N ALA A 569 -18.77 -41.48 -21.32
CA ALA A 569 -18.07 -40.21 -21.46
C ALA A 569 -16.55 -40.39 -21.54
N ALA A 570 -15.98 -41.32 -20.78
CA ALA A 570 -14.56 -41.68 -20.87
C ALA A 570 -14.17 -42.24 -22.24
N ARG A 571 -15.08 -42.92 -22.95
CA ARG A 571 -14.86 -43.42 -24.31
C ARG A 571 -15.11 -42.37 -25.39
N SER A 572 -16.20 -41.60 -25.27
CA SER A 572 -16.69 -40.73 -26.34
C SER A 572 -16.13 -39.31 -26.30
N ASN A 573 -15.72 -38.81 -25.13
CA ASN A 573 -15.16 -37.46 -25.00
C ASN A 573 -13.64 -37.52 -24.82
N PRO A 574 -12.85 -37.29 -25.88
CA PRO A 574 -11.41 -37.32 -25.78
C PRO A 574 -10.82 -36.22 -24.88
N ASN A 575 -11.59 -35.20 -24.49
CA ASN A 575 -11.13 -34.10 -23.63
C ASN A 575 -11.49 -34.29 -22.15
N ALA A 576 -12.22 -35.36 -21.77
CA ALA A 576 -12.68 -35.60 -20.40
C ALA A 576 -11.68 -36.40 -19.55
N ILE A 577 -10.52 -35.80 -19.25
CA ILE A 577 -9.43 -36.46 -18.50
C ILE A 577 -9.89 -36.91 -17.10
N ASP A 578 -10.59 -36.06 -16.34
CA ASP A 578 -11.10 -36.40 -15.00
C ASP A 578 -12.07 -37.59 -15.03
N THR A 579 -12.95 -37.65 -16.03
CA THR A 579 -13.89 -38.75 -16.20
C THR A 579 -13.20 -40.06 -16.55
N ALA A 580 -12.13 -40.02 -17.35
CA ALA A 580 -11.33 -41.20 -17.67
C ALA A 580 -10.61 -41.74 -16.42
N ILE A 581 -10.04 -40.86 -15.60
CA ILE A 581 -9.41 -41.23 -14.32
C ILE A 581 -10.43 -41.90 -13.39
N LEU A 582 -11.61 -41.29 -13.23
CA LEU A 582 -12.67 -41.85 -12.40
C LEU A 582 -13.16 -43.21 -12.93
N ALA A 583 -13.34 -43.35 -14.25
CA ALA A 583 -13.74 -44.62 -14.85
C ALA A 583 -12.73 -45.74 -14.56
N ALA A 584 -11.44 -45.45 -14.71
CA ALA A 584 -10.35 -46.38 -14.41
C ALA A 584 -10.28 -46.75 -12.92
N ALA A 585 -10.56 -45.80 -12.03
CA ALA A 585 -10.56 -46.02 -10.59
C ALA A 585 -11.74 -46.91 -10.15
N VAL A 586 -12.92 -46.70 -10.73
CA VAL A 586 -14.12 -47.48 -10.40
C VAL A 586 -14.10 -48.88 -11.05
N LYS A 587 -13.63 -48.96 -12.30
CA LYS A 587 -13.49 -50.22 -13.05
C LYS A 587 -12.13 -50.25 -13.75
N PRO A 588 -11.14 -50.96 -13.17
CA PRO A 588 -9.85 -51.16 -13.81
C PRO A 588 -9.98 -51.68 -15.25
N SER A 589 -9.07 -51.26 -16.13
CA SER A 589 -9.05 -51.62 -17.57
C SER A 589 -10.28 -51.16 -18.37
N SER A 590 -11.11 -50.24 -17.84
CA SER A 590 -12.27 -49.69 -18.57
C SER A 590 -11.92 -48.60 -19.58
N VAL A 591 -10.69 -48.07 -19.52
CA VAL A 591 -10.16 -47.02 -20.39
C VAL A 591 -8.76 -47.38 -20.88
N ASP A 592 -8.34 -46.77 -21.98
CA ASP A 592 -6.96 -46.82 -22.46
C ASP A 592 -6.07 -45.92 -21.59
N LEU A 593 -5.27 -46.54 -20.72
CA LEU A 593 -4.39 -45.84 -19.80
C LEU A 593 -3.23 -45.15 -20.53
N SER A 594 -2.67 -45.73 -21.59
CA SER A 594 -1.57 -45.10 -22.33
C SER A 594 -2.04 -43.82 -23.02
N ARG A 595 -3.24 -43.81 -23.61
CA ARG A 595 -3.83 -42.57 -24.15
C ARG A 595 -4.13 -41.53 -23.06
N THR A 596 -4.51 -41.98 -21.86
CA THR A 596 -4.74 -41.09 -20.72
C THR A 596 -3.43 -40.48 -20.23
N HIS A 597 -2.36 -41.28 -20.16
CA HIS A 597 -1.02 -40.86 -19.82
C HIS A 597 -0.48 -39.79 -20.79
N GLU A 598 -0.56 -40.03 -22.10
CA GLU A 598 -0.12 -39.07 -23.12
C GLU A 598 -0.76 -37.68 -22.93
N LYS A 599 -2.06 -37.65 -22.64
CA LYS A 599 -2.79 -36.39 -22.40
C LYS A 599 -2.34 -35.69 -21.12
N LEU A 600 -2.16 -36.43 -20.04
CA LEU A 600 -1.66 -35.89 -18.77
C LEU A 600 -0.26 -35.30 -18.95
N MET A 601 0.60 -35.95 -19.73
CA MET A 601 1.94 -35.46 -20.03
C MET A 601 1.93 -34.19 -20.91
N ALA A 602 0.94 -34.06 -21.80
CA ALA A 602 0.77 -32.90 -22.68
C ALA A 602 0.26 -31.62 -21.97
N LEU A 603 -0.33 -31.74 -20.78
CA LEU A 603 -0.84 -30.59 -20.01
C LEU A 603 0.24 -29.53 -19.80
N GLN A 604 -0.06 -28.28 -20.14
CA GLN A 604 0.77 -27.11 -19.83
C GLN A 604 0.22 -26.40 -18.60
N PHE A 605 1.09 -25.96 -17.69
CA PHE A 605 0.67 -25.19 -16.52
C PHE A 605 0.48 -23.72 -16.91
N TRP A 606 -0.69 -23.16 -16.60
CA TRP A 606 -1.04 -21.77 -16.89
C TRP A 606 -1.97 -21.23 -15.80
N GLU A 607 -2.18 -19.90 -15.78
CA GLU A 607 -2.90 -19.21 -14.70
C GLU A 607 -2.41 -19.68 -13.32
N ARG A 608 -3.30 -20.16 -12.44
CA ARG A 608 -2.96 -20.63 -11.10
C ARG A 608 -2.66 -22.13 -11.02
N GLY A 609 -2.55 -22.83 -12.16
CA GLY A 609 -2.12 -24.23 -12.28
C GLY A 609 -3.09 -25.30 -11.77
N HIS A 610 -4.08 -24.94 -10.96
CA HIS A 610 -5.01 -25.89 -10.31
C HIS A 610 -5.75 -26.80 -11.31
N GLY A 611 -6.14 -26.28 -12.49
CA GLY A 611 -6.84 -27.04 -13.51
C GLY A 611 -6.03 -28.18 -14.12
N GLN A 612 -4.70 -28.16 -13.99
CA GLN A 612 -3.81 -29.22 -14.49
C GLN A 612 -3.25 -30.08 -13.36
N VAL A 613 -2.96 -29.48 -12.20
CA VAL A 613 -2.38 -30.20 -11.07
C VAL A 613 -3.38 -31.15 -10.42
N LYS A 614 -4.66 -30.76 -10.32
CA LYS A 614 -5.72 -31.61 -9.76
C LYS A 614 -5.86 -32.95 -10.51
N PRO A 615 -6.05 -32.99 -11.86
CA PRO A 615 -6.12 -34.26 -12.59
C PRO A 615 -4.83 -35.08 -12.50
N LEU A 616 -3.65 -34.45 -12.53
CA LEU A 616 -2.36 -35.16 -12.36
C LEU A 616 -2.27 -35.85 -11.00
N ALA A 617 -2.69 -35.18 -9.92
CA ALA A 617 -2.68 -35.74 -8.58
C ALA A 617 -3.61 -36.95 -8.46
N LEU A 618 -4.83 -36.86 -9.01
CA LEU A 618 -5.78 -37.99 -9.00
C LEU A 618 -5.30 -39.16 -9.85
N ALA A 619 -4.79 -38.91 -11.05
CA ALA A 619 -4.28 -39.97 -11.92
C ALA A 619 -3.11 -40.73 -11.27
N TYR A 620 -2.18 -40.00 -10.65
CA TYR A 620 -1.05 -40.61 -9.96
C TYR A 620 -1.48 -41.41 -8.72
N ASP A 621 -2.34 -40.83 -7.87
CA ASP A 621 -2.72 -41.41 -6.59
C ASP A 621 -3.75 -42.55 -6.71
N TRP A 622 -4.82 -42.36 -7.48
CA TRP A 622 -5.91 -43.35 -7.58
C TRP A 622 -5.54 -44.55 -8.44
N LEU A 623 -4.72 -44.35 -9.49
CA LEU A 623 -4.37 -45.38 -10.46
C LEU A 623 -2.94 -45.90 -10.26
N TYR A 624 -2.34 -45.66 -9.09
CA TYR A 624 -0.93 -45.93 -8.77
C TYR A 624 -0.47 -47.35 -9.17
N ASP A 625 -1.30 -48.36 -8.90
CA ASP A 625 -1.01 -49.77 -9.17
C ASP A 625 -1.38 -50.22 -10.60
N GLN A 626 -2.08 -49.37 -11.36
CA GLN A 626 -2.49 -49.66 -12.75
C GLN A 626 -1.48 -49.17 -13.78
N TRP A 627 -0.62 -48.21 -13.42
CA TRP A 627 0.44 -47.69 -14.29
C TRP A 627 1.60 -48.66 -14.44
N THR A 628 2.23 -48.68 -15.61
CA THR A 628 3.58 -49.25 -15.73
C THR A 628 4.58 -48.43 -14.89
N VAL A 629 5.71 -49.04 -14.52
CA VAL A 629 6.74 -48.35 -13.74
C VAL A 629 7.20 -47.06 -14.42
N ALA A 630 7.44 -47.10 -15.74
CA ALA A 630 7.89 -45.94 -16.50
C ALA A 630 6.82 -44.84 -16.59
N GLU A 631 5.56 -45.19 -16.84
CA GLU A 631 4.46 -44.23 -16.87
C GLU A 631 4.27 -43.56 -15.51
N ARG A 632 4.34 -44.34 -14.42
CA ARG A 632 4.22 -43.85 -13.05
C ARG A 632 5.34 -42.90 -12.66
N GLU A 633 6.58 -43.21 -13.02
CA GLU A 633 7.72 -42.31 -12.77
C GLU A 633 7.58 -41.00 -13.56
N ALA A 634 7.18 -41.07 -14.83
CA ALA A 634 6.93 -39.87 -15.64
C ALA A 634 5.80 -38.99 -15.06
N LEU A 635 4.70 -39.62 -14.59
CA LEU A 635 3.61 -38.90 -13.92
C LEU A 635 4.04 -38.29 -12.59
N ARG A 636 4.83 -39.01 -11.79
CA ARG A 636 5.40 -38.51 -10.52
C ARG A 636 6.19 -37.22 -10.76
N ASP A 637 7.08 -37.23 -11.75
CA ASP A 637 7.95 -36.09 -12.05
C ASP A 637 7.17 -34.93 -12.67
N LYS A 638 6.16 -35.21 -13.52
CA LYS A 638 5.25 -34.20 -14.06
C LYS A 638 4.41 -33.55 -12.97
N LEU A 639 3.88 -34.33 -12.03
CA LEU A 639 3.12 -33.83 -10.88
C LEU A 639 4.02 -32.98 -9.97
N ALA A 640 5.28 -33.35 -9.77
CA ALA A 640 6.24 -32.55 -9.01
C ALA A 640 6.46 -31.16 -9.65
N LYS A 641 6.60 -31.09 -10.98
CA LYS A 641 6.66 -29.80 -11.71
C LYS A 641 5.38 -28.97 -11.53
N GLY A 642 4.22 -29.62 -11.49
CA GLY A 642 2.95 -28.96 -11.21
C GLY A 642 2.87 -28.41 -9.79
N CYS A 643 3.38 -29.17 -8.81
CA CYS A 643 3.44 -28.75 -7.41
C CYS A 643 4.38 -27.54 -7.24
N ASP A 644 5.55 -27.54 -7.92
CA ASP A 644 6.43 -26.35 -7.96
C ASP A 644 5.71 -25.13 -8.52
N TYR A 645 4.99 -25.29 -9.64
CA TYR A 645 4.27 -24.20 -10.29
C TYR A 645 3.21 -23.58 -9.36
N VAL A 646 2.41 -24.40 -8.67
CA VAL A 646 1.37 -23.91 -7.75
C VAL A 646 2.00 -23.21 -6.55
N ILE A 647 3.08 -23.75 -5.98
CA ILE A 647 3.84 -23.09 -4.89
C ILE A 647 4.38 -21.74 -5.37
N ASP A 648 4.96 -21.69 -6.57
CA ASP A 648 5.51 -20.49 -7.15
C ASP A 648 4.44 -19.40 -7.35
N VAL A 649 3.26 -19.77 -7.86
CA VAL A 649 2.11 -18.84 -7.97
C VAL A 649 1.69 -18.33 -6.59
N ILE A 650 1.47 -19.22 -5.62
CA ILE A 650 1.06 -18.85 -4.25
C ILE A 650 2.05 -17.85 -3.63
N ARG A 651 3.35 -18.06 -3.86
CA ARG A 651 4.41 -17.19 -3.34
C ARG A 651 4.52 -15.88 -4.12
N LYS A 652 4.58 -15.91 -5.45
CA LYS A 652 4.73 -14.71 -6.28
C LYS A 652 3.54 -13.76 -6.16
N GLU A 653 2.33 -14.30 -6.09
CA GLU A 653 1.10 -13.51 -5.93
C GLU A 653 0.72 -13.28 -4.46
N ALA A 654 1.50 -13.82 -3.51
CA ALA A 654 1.25 -13.73 -2.07
C ALA A 654 -0.21 -14.07 -1.71
N LEU A 655 -0.71 -15.19 -2.23
CA LEU A 655 -2.13 -15.57 -2.12
C LEU A 655 -2.54 -15.77 -0.66
N SER A 656 -3.32 -14.83 -0.13
CA SER A 656 -3.67 -14.73 1.28
C SER A 656 -4.85 -15.62 1.70
N PRO A 657 -4.85 -16.17 2.94
CA PRO A 657 -6.02 -16.85 3.53
C PRO A 657 -7.21 -15.93 3.84
N TYR A 658 -7.08 -14.62 3.67
CA TYR A 658 -8.16 -13.64 3.76
C TYR A 658 -8.78 -13.29 2.39
N ASN A 659 -8.27 -13.90 1.31
CA ASN A 659 -8.62 -13.57 -0.07
C ASN A 659 -9.14 -14.80 -0.84
N VAL A 660 -10.26 -14.63 -1.56
CA VAL A 660 -10.90 -15.65 -2.42
C VAL A 660 -9.89 -16.38 -3.31
N TYR A 661 -8.85 -15.70 -3.82
CA TYR A 661 -7.95 -16.28 -4.81
C TYR A 661 -7.19 -17.52 -4.32
N LEU A 662 -6.92 -17.65 -3.02
CA LEU A 662 -6.30 -18.84 -2.45
C LEU A 662 -7.25 -20.04 -2.46
N TYR A 663 -8.52 -19.82 -2.09
CA TYR A 663 -9.55 -20.86 -1.96
C TYR A 663 -10.26 -21.20 -3.27
N ASN A 664 -10.14 -20.34 -4.28
CA ASN A 664 -10.62 -20.60 -5.62
C ASN A 664 -9.64 -21.52 -6.39
N ALA A 665 -9.34 -22.68 -5.78
CA ALA A 665 -8.64 -23.87 -6.24
C ALA A 665 -7.11 -24.05 -6.02
N PRO A 666 -6.23 -23.02 -5.91
CA PRO A 666 -4.79 -23.23 -5.70
C PRO A 666 -4.45 -24.05 -4.46
N LEU A 667 -5.08 -23.78 -3.31
CA LEU A 667 -4.79 -24.49 -2.07
C LEU A 667 -5.20 -25.97 -2.14
N GLN A 668 -6.31 -26.28 -2.80
CA GLN A 668 -6.79 -27.64 -3.03
C GLN A 668 -5.83 -28.42 -3.95
N ALA A 669 -5.32 -27.77 -5.01
CA ALA A 669 -4.33 -28.35 -5.90
C ALA A 669 -3.00 -28.63 -5.19
N LEU A 670 -2.52 -27.67 -4.39
CA LEU A 670 -1.33 -27.81 -3.56
C LEU A 670 -1.45 -28.98 -2.57
N MET A 671 -2.58 -29.05 -1.86
CA MET A 671 -2.86 -30.11 -0.90
C MET A 671 -2.85 -31.48 -1.58
N ALA A 672 -3.53 -31.60 -2.72
CA ALA A 672 -3.61 -32.84 -3.48
C ALA A 672 -2.24 -33.30 -4.00
N CYS A 673 -1.46 -32.43 -4.65
CA CYS A 673 -0.13 -32.80 -5.16
C CYS A 673 0.85 -33.16 -4.03
N SER A 674 0.79 -32.44 -2.91
CA SER A 674 1.70 -32.67 -1.79
C SER A 674 1.39 -33.99 -1.08
N ILE A 675 0.11 -34.33 -0.86
CA ILE A 675 -0.30 -35.62 -0.30
C ILE A 675 0.12 -36.77 -1.23
N ALA A 676 -0.15 -36.63 -2.52
CA ALA A 676 0.17 -37.66 -3.51
C ALA A 676 1.69 -37.92 -3.61
N LEU A 677 2.53 -36.88 -3.48
CA LEU A 677 3.99 -37.00 -3.64
C LEU A 677 4.78 -37.19 -2.33
N TYR A 678 4.17 -37.01 -1.16
CA TYR A 678 4.89 -37.13 0.12
C TYR A 678 5.51 -38.52 0.25
N ARG A 679 6.82 -38.60 0.52
CA ARG A 679 7.63 -39.83 0.57
C ARG A 679 7.81 -40.60 -0.75
N ASP A 680 7.19 -40.17 -1.85
CA ASP A 680 7.28 -40.85 -3.16
C ASP A 680 8.24 -40.16 -4.14
N HIS A 681 8.47 -38.85 -3.96
CA HIS A 681 9.38 -38.05 -4.77
C HIS A 681 10.46 -37.38 -3.88
N PRO A 682 11.72 -37.19 -4.36
CA PRO A 682 12.79 -36.56 -3.56
C PRO A 682 12.44 -35.17 -3.01
N ARG A 683 11.61 -34.42 -3.73
CA ARG A 683 11.09 -33.09 -3.32
C ARG A 683 9.78 -33.15 -2.50
N GLY A 684 9.19 -34.33 -2.34
CA GLY A 684 7.88 -34.52 -1.70
C GLY A 684 7.85 -34.06 -0.24
N GLU A 685 8.95 -34.22 0.50
CA GLU A 685 9.05 -33.71 1.88
C GLU A 685 8.94 -32.19 1.93
N ALA A 686 9.61 -31.48 1.02
CA ALA A 686 9.57 -30.02 0.95
C ALA A 686 8.17 -29.50 0.57
N TYR A 687 7.48 -30.16 -0.37
CA TYR A 687 6.10 -29.81 -0.74
C TYR A 687 5.14 -29.99 0.44
N MET A 688 5.26 -31.09 1.19
CA MET A 688 4.45 -31.33 2.37
C MET A 688 4.78 -30.35 3.50
N ALA A 689 6.05 -30.00 3.71
CA ALA A 689 6.45 -28.99 4.69
C ALA A 689 5.82 -27.63 4.38
N PHE A 690 5.87 -27.18 3.12
CA PHE A 690 5.21 -25.95 2.67
C PHE A 690 3.69 -26.01 2.83
N THR A 691 3.07 -27.12 2.42
CA THR A 691 1.61 -27.33 2.55
C THR A 691 1.16 -27.34 4.00
N HIS A 692 1.90 -28.02 4.89
CA HIS A 692 1.62 -28.04 6.32
C HIS A 692 1.77 -26.65 6.94
N GLU A 693 2.85 -25.92 6.62
CA GLU A 693 3.04 -24.53 7.07
C GLU A 693 1.86 -23.63 6.64
N LEU A 694 1.48 -23.68 5.36
CA LEU A 694 0.35 -22.88 4.86
C LEU A 694 -0.97 -23.32 5.50
N TRP A 695 -1.24 -24.63 5.59
CA TRP A 695 -2.49 -25.16 6.12
C TRP A 695 -2.65 -24.94 7.63
N LYS A 696 -1.70 -25.44 8.43
CA LYS A 696 -1.83 -25.52 9.89
C LYS A 696 -1.45 -24.22 10.59
N ASN A 697 -0.45 -23.50 10.08
CA ASN A 697 0.10 -22.33 10.76
C ASN A 697 -0.44 -21.00 10.23
N ARG A 698 -1.10 -20.99 9.06
CA ARG A 698 -1.59 -19.76 8.42
C ARG A 698 -3.09 -19.81 8.14
N VAL A 699 -3.55 -20.77 7.34
CA VAL A 699 -4.97 -20.89 6.95
C VAL A 699 -5.86 -21.22 8.14
N LEU A 700 -5.54 -22.26 8.92
CA LEU A 700 -6.39 -22.72 10.01
C LEU A 700 -6.59 -21.67 11.13
N PRO A 701 -5.56 -20.91 11.57
CA PRO A 701 -5.76 -19.78 12.49
C PRO A 701 -6.70 -18.70 11.93
N VAL A 702 -6.60 -18.39 10.63
CA VAL A 702 -7.49 -17.42 9.97
C VAL A 702 -8.92 -17.95 9.91
N TRP A 703 -9.12 -19.23 9.59
CA TRP A 703 -10.43 -19.87 9.65
C TRP A 703 -11.04 -19.75 11.05
N ARG A 704 -10.28 -20.03 12.11
CA ARG A 704 -10.76 -19.90 13.49
C ARG A 704 -11.17 -18.47 13.84
N GLN A 705 -10.45 -17.47 13.33
CA GLN A 705 -10.79 -16.07 13.52
C GLN A 705 -12.09 -15.70 12.79
N VAL A 706 -12.17 -15.98 11.49
CA VAL A 706 -13.27 -15.53 10.63
C VAL A 706 -14.56 -16.31 10.90
N PHE A 707 -14.48 -17.64 11.00
CA PHE A 707 -15.65 -18.45 11.35
C PHE A 707 -16.15 -18.15 12.76
N GLY A 708 -15.24 -17.80 13.67
CA GLY A 708 -15.54 -17.81 15.09
C GLY A 708 -16.03 -19.20 15.53
N ARG A 709 -17.00 -19.23 16.45
CA ARG A 709 -17.62 -20.47 16.90
C ARG A 709 -18.83 -20.87 16.06
N ASN A 710 -19.45 -19.90 15.40
CA ASN A 710 -20.75 -20.09 14.74
C ASN A 710 -20.69 -20.12 13.22
N GLY A 711 -19.51 -19.98 12.60
CA GLY A 711 -19.23 -20.36 11.21
C GLY A 711 -19.54 -19.33 10.11
N GLY A 712 -19.49 -18.03 10.40
CA GLY A 712 -19.66 -16.99 9.38
C GLY A 712 -18.46 -16.86 8.43
N TRP A 713 -18.67 -16.32 7.22
CA TRP A 713 -17.58 -15.97 6.28
C TRP A 713 -17.73 -14.55 5.74
N HIS A 714 -16.63 -13.83 5.58
CA HIS A 714 -16.59 -12.37 5.39
C HIS A 714 -16.83 -11.89 3.96
N GLU A 715 -16.70 -12.78 2.97
CA GLU A 715 -16.80 -12.43 1.54
C GLU A 715 -18.26 -12.34 1.03
N GLY A 716 -19.21 -12.16 1.94
CA GLY A 716 -20.59 -11.79 1.63
C GLY A 716 -21.41 -12.88 0.95
N GLY A 717 -22.13 -12.47 -0.09
CA GLY A 717 -23.06 -13.25 -0.88
C GLY A 717 -22.33 -14.26 -1.76
N GLU A 718 -22.15 -13.91 -3.01
CA GLU A 718 -21.70 -14.83 -4.05
C GLU A 718 -20.32 -15.47 -3.78
N TYR A 719 -19.36 -14.71 -3.25
CA TYR A 719 -17.99 -15.19 -3.07
C TYR A 719 -17.84 -16.25 -1.98
N VAL A 720 -18.86 -16.46 -1.15
CA VAL A 720 -18.88 -17.63 -0.26
C VAL A 720 -18.96 -18.93 -1.06
N ALA A 721 -19.69 -18.96 -2.19
CA ALA A 721 -19.78 -20.14 -3.04
C ALA A 721 -18.52 -20.34 -3.90
N ILE A 722 -17.87 -19.25 -4.34
CA ILE A 722 -16.69 -19.28 -5.24
C ILE A 722 -15.37 -19.38 -4.45
N GLY A 723 -15.32 -18.90 -3.21
CA GLY A 723 -14.15 -18.97 -2.35
C GLY A 723 -14.20 -20.18 -1.44
N ILE A 724 -14.44 -19.91 -0.15
CA ILE A 724 -14.41 -20.91 0.93
C ILE A 724 -15.33 -22.11 0.69
N GLY A 725 -16.45 -21.90 -0.02
CA GLY A 725 -17.42 -22.94 -0.36
C GLY A 725 -16.91 -24.00 -1.33
N GLN A 726 -15.69 -23.90 -1.83
CA GLN A 726 -14.97 -24.94 -2.59
C GLN A 726 -13.86 -25.63 -1.78
N ALA A 727 -13.65 -25.21 -0.53
CA ALA A 727 -12.52 -25.62 0.30
C ALA A 727 -12.93 -26.20 1.65
N ILE A 728 -14.07 -25.77 2.20
CA ILE A 728 -14.51 -26.04 3.58
C ILE A 728 -14.73 -27.53 3.90
N TYR A 729 -15.09 -28.35 2.90
CA TYR A 729 -15.11 -29.81 3.02
C TYR A 729 -13.86 -30.43 2.41
N THR A 730 -13.51 -29.98 1.20
CA THR A 730 -12.49 -30.57 0.35
C THR A 730 -11.12 -30.64 1.06
N LEU A 731 -10.68 -29.55 1.71
CA LEU A 731 -9.38 -29.51 2.38
C LEU A 731 -9.35 -30.39 3.64
N PRO A 732 -10.29 -30.27 4.60
CA PRO A 732 -10.35 -31.19 5.74
C PRO A 732 -10.49 -32.66 5.34
N ALA A 733 -11.27 -32.99 4.30
CA ALA A 733 -11.45 -34.36 3.84
C ALA A 733 -10.14 -34.96 3.30
N MET A 734 -9.41 -34.22 2.45
CA MET A 734 -8.09 -34.65 1.97
C MET A 734 -7.09 -34.79 3.11
N TRP A 735 -7.06 -33.82 4.03
CA TRP A 735 -6.16 -33.85 5.18
C TRP A 735 -6.44 -35.05 6.09
N ARG A 736 -7.72 -35.32 6.40
CA ARG A 736 -8.14 -36.46 7.23
C ARG A 736 -7.81 -37.79 6.56
N ALA A 737 -8.09 -37.93 5.26
CA ALA A 737 -7.79 -39.16 4.52
C ALA A 737 -6.30 -39.50 4.52
N ALA A 738 -5.43 -38.48 4.44
CA ALA A 738 -4.00 -38.66 4.41
C ALA A 738 -3.35 -38.77 5.80
N THR A 739 -3.83 -38.04 6.81
CA THR A 739 -3.14 -37.88 8.12
C THR A 739 -3.88 -38.50 9.32
N GLY A 740 -5.17 -38.80 9.16
CA GLY A 740 -6.05 -39.21 10.25
C GLY A 740 -6.56 -38.08 11.15
N GLU A 741 -6.11 -36.83 10.98
CA GLU A 741 -6.61 -35.69 11.78
C GLU A 741 -8.02 -35.28 11.34
N ASP A 742 -8.97 -35.28 12.27
CA ASP A 742 -10.38 -35.00 12.00
C ASP A 742 -10.80 -33.58 12.39
N LEU A 743 -10.65 -32.66 11.44
CA LEU A 743 -10.98 -31.24 11.63
C LEU A 743 -12.49 -30.97 11.66
N PHE A 744 -13.32 -31.84 11.06
CA PHE A 744 -14.78 -31.72 11.16
C PHE A 744 -15.28 -31.82 12.60
N ARG A 745 -14.54 -32.58 13.43
CA ARG A 745 -14.82 -32.73 14.86
C ARG A 745 -14.16 -31.63 15.71
N SER A 746 -12.95 -31.20 15.38
CA SER A 746 -12.19 -30.27 16.24
C SER A 746 -12.48 -28.79 15.99
N GLU A 747 -12.96 -28.42 14.80
CA GLU A 747 -13.17 -27.02 14.41
C GLU A 747 -14.67 -26.68 14.36
N PRO A 748 -15.24 -26.05 15.41
CA PRO A 748 -16.68 -25.76 15.47
C PRO A 748 -17.17 -24.84 14.34
N GLY A 749 -16.30 -23.95 13.85
CA GLY A 749 -16.58 -23.07 12.72
C GLY A 749 -16.96 -23.80 11.43
N ILE A 750 -16.41 -25.00 11.19
CA ILE A 750 -16.74 -25.83 10.02
C ILE A 750 -18.21 -26.27 10.08
N ARG A 751 -18.67 -26.71 11.26
CA ARG A 751 -20.09 -27.06 11.46
C ARG A 751 -20.99 -25.83 11.37
N GLY A 752 -20.59 -24.73 12.01
CA GLY A 752 -21.35 -23.48 11.97
C GLY A 752 -21.51 -22.91 10.55
N PHE A 753 -20.60 -23.24 9.61
CA PHE A 753 -20.71 -22.81 8.23
C PHE A 753 -22.00 -23.32 7.55
N LEU A 754 -22.47 -24.51 7.91
CA LEU A 754 -23.75 -25.01 7.43
C LEU A 754 -24.94 -24.20 7.97
N ASP A 755 -24.91 -23.79 9.24
CA ASP A 755 -25.89 -22.84 9.78
C ASP A 755 -25.82 -21.54 8.98
N PHE A 756 -24.61 -21.01 8.72
CA PHE A 756 -24.45 -19.80 7.93
C PHE A 756 -25.08 -19.90 6.54
N LEU A 757 -24.94 -21.04 5.86
CA LEU A 757 -25.59 -21.29 4.57
C LEU A 757 -27.12 -21.32 4.64
N VAL A 758 -27.70 -21.83 5.72
CA VAL A 758 -29.16 -21.85 5.92
C VAL A 758 -29.68 -20.45 6.29
N TYR A 759 -29.07 -19.79 7.26
CA TYR A 759 -29.56 -18.51 7.76
C TYR A 759 -29.37 -17.37 6.76
N ARG A 760 -28.38 -17.42 5.87
CA ARG A 760 -28.25 -16.42 4.79
C ARG A 760 -29.33 -16.54 3.70
N THR A 761 -30.16 -17.58 3.73
CA THR A 761 -31.22 -17.82 2.75
C THR A 761 -32.47 -17.05 3.16
N ARG A 762 -32.89 -16.11 2.31
CA ARG A 762 -34.08 -15.27 2.49
C ARG A 762 -35.37 -16.07 2.30
N PRO A 763 -36.54 -15.51 2.65
CA PRO A 763 -37.84 -16.15 2.43
C PRO A 763 -38.16 -16.48 0.95
N ASP A 764 -37.52 -15.82 -0.01
CA ASP A 764 -37.62 -16.13 -1.45
C ASP A 764 -36.67 -17.24 -1.95
N GLY A 765 -35.88 -17.85 -1.05
CA GLY A 765 -34.92 -18.89 -1.38
C GLY A 765 -33.60 -18.37 -1.97
N THR A 766 -33.43 -17.06 -2.16
CA THR A 766 -32.15 -16.47 -2.58
C THR A 766 -31.26 -16.13 -1.38
N GLN A 767 -29.96 -15.99 -1.59
CA GLN A 767 -29.02 -15.58 -0.54
C GLN A 767 -29.13 -14.08 -0.24
N PHE A 768 -28.77 -13.63 0.96
CA PHE A 768 -28.71 -12.20 1.27
C PHE A 768 -27.79 -11.39 0.32
N ARG A 769 -27.89 -10.06 0.31
CA ARG A 769 -27.17 -9.17 -0.62
C ARG A 769 -25.97 -8.46 0.02
N TRP A 770 -25.16 -9.18 0.80
CA TRP A 770 -23.97 -8.60 1.46
C TRP A 770 -22.72 -8.74 0.62
N GLY A 771 -21.85 -7.72 0.62
CA GLY A 771 -20.59 -7.73 -0.12
C GLY A 771 -20.77 -7.83 -1.65
N ASP A 772 -19.69 -8.13 -2.37
CA ASP A 772 -19.76 -8.22 -3.82
C ASP A 772 -20.59 -9.43 -4.29
N GLY A 773 -21.48 -9.20 -5.26
CA GLY A 773 -22.25 -10.29 -5.85
C GLY A 773 -23.19 -9.87 -6.99
N SER A 774 -23.49 -10.83 -7.84
CA SER A 774 -24.46 -10.75 -8.93
C SER A 774 -25.28 -12.04 -9.10
N TYR A 775 -24.84 -13.15 -8.50
CA TYR A 775 -25.47 -14.48 -8.61
C TYR A 775 -25.79 -15.07 -7.22
N PHE A 776 -26.95 -14.73 -6.67
CA PHE A 776 -27.35 -15.08 -5.29
C PHE A 776 -28.09 -16.41 -5.15
N LEU A 777 -28.09 -17.23 -6.20
CA LEU A 777 -28.61 -18.61 -6.19
C LEU A 777 -27.49 -19.64 -6.36
N ARG A 778 -26.23 -19.20 -6.45
CA ARG A 778 -25.09 -20.08 -6.68
C ARG A 778 -24.88 -21.01 -5.47
N PRO A 779 -25.03 -22.34 -5.61
CA PRO A 779 -24.77 -23.25 -4.51
C PRO A 779 -23.26 -23.33 -4.23
N SER A 780 -22.90 -23.55 -2.97
CA SER A 780 -21.53 -23.86 -2.58
C SER A 780 -21.22 -25.33 -2.91
N PRO A 781 -20.17 -25.63 -3.71
CA PRO A 781 -19.83 -27.00 -4.08
C PRO A 781 -19.61 -27.95 -2.90
N ASP A 782 -19.01 -27.47 -1.81
CA ASP A 782 -18.73 -28.26 -0.61
C ASP A 782 -19.90 -28.34 0.38
N ALA A 783 -21.02 -27.65 0.12
CA ALA A 783 -22.17 -27.63 1.05
C ALA A 783 -22.81 -29.02 1.21
N THR A 784 -23.10 -29.70 0.09
CA THR A 784 -23.71 -31.04 0.09
C THR A 784 -22.85 -32.10 0.79
N PRO A 785 -21.55 -32.28 0.48
CA PRO A 785 -20.72 -33.28 1.16
C PRO A 785 -20.50 -32.93 2.63
N LEU A 786 -20.37 -31.65 2.98
CA LEU A 786 -20.25 -31.22 4.37
C LEU A 786 -21.53 -31.50 5.18
N ALA A 787 -22.70 -31.23 4.59
CA ALA A 787 -23.98 -31.51 5.22
C ALA A 787 -24.21 -33.01 5.43
N LEU A 788 -23.72 -33.87 4.54
CA LEU A 788 -23.73 -35.33 4.74
C LEU A 788 -22.81 -35.76 5.88
N GLU A 789 -21.56 -35.28 5.86
CA GLU A 789 -20.54 -35.55 6.90
C GLU A 789 -21.07 -35.20 8.29
N LEU A 790 -21.78 -34.08 8.41
CA LEU A 790 -22.31 -33.58 9.68
C LEU A 790 -23.80 -33.92 9.92
N ARG A 791 -24.42 -34.70 9.02
CA ARG A 791 -25.85 -35.07 9.04
C ARG A 791 -26.79 -33.88 9.24
N HIS A 792 -26.53 -32.78 8.56
CA HIS A 792 -27.24 -31.51 8.70
C HIS A 792 -28.39 -31.36 7.67
N ALA A 793 -29.58 -31.86 8.02
CA ALA A 793 -30.73 -31.94 7.11
C ALA A 793 -31.14 -30.60 6.46
N ALA A 794 -31.16 -29.50 7.22
CA ALA A 794 -31.59 -28.19 6.68
C ALA A 794 -30.67 -27.69 5.56
N ALA A 795 -29.35 -27.67 5.79
CA ALA A 795 -28.36 -27.29 4.78
C ALA A 795 -28.34 -28.26 3.57
N TYR A 796 -28.52 -29.56 3.82
CA TYR A 796 -28.60 -30.57 2.74
C TYR A 796 -29.79 -30.32 1.81
N THR A 797 -30.91 -29.85 2.38
CA THR A 797 -32.16 -29.59 1.65
C THR A 797 -32.13 -28.28 0.84
N LEU A 798 -31.14 -27.40 1.03
CA LEU A 798 -31.00 -26.19 0.21
C LEU A 798 -30.69 -26.49 -1.26
N ALA A 799 -29.97 -27.58 -1.51
CA ALA A 799 -29.60 -28.05 -2.85
C ALA A 799 -29.67 -29.58 -2.88
N PRO A 800 -30.88 -30.16 -2.82
CA PRO A 800 -31.05 -31.60 -2.70
C PRO A 800 -30.60 -32.28 -4.01
N PRO A 801 -29.94 -33.45 -3.93
CA PRO A 801 -29.55 -34.20 -5.11
C PRO A 801 -30.78 -34.69 -5.88
N GLU A 802 -30.76 -34.58 -7.21
CA GLU A 802 -31.92 -34.93 -8.05
C GLU A 802 -32.17 -36.45 -8.15
N ARG A 803 -31.13 -37.30 -8.09
CA ARG A 803 -31.25 -38.75 -8.33
C ARG A 803 -30.20 -39.57 -7.59
N GLY A 804 -30.64 -40.72 -7.03
CA GLY A 804 -29.81 -41.83 -6.56
C GLY A 804 -28.76 -41.48 -5.51
N PRO A 805 -27.95 -42.46 -5.08
CA PRO A 805 -26.63 -42.17 -4.56
C PRO A 805 -25.70 -41.73 -5.71
N LEU A 806 -24.97 -40.64 -5.50
CA LEU A 806 -23.99 -40.01 -6.37
C LEU A 806 -22.90 -39.39 -5.49
N PRO A 807 -21.61 -39.39 -5.89
CA PRO A 807 -20.58 -38.72 -5.11
C PRO A 807 -20.83 -37.21 -5.06
N THR A 808 -20.77 -36.62 -3.87
CA THR A 808 -21.18 -35.23 -3.67
C THR A 808 -20.04 -34.22 -3.58
N GLY A 809 -18.77 -34.63 -3.70
CA GLY A 809 -17.63 -33.73 -3.54
C GLY A 809 -16.39 -34.16 -4.31
N TRP A 810 -15.46 -33.23 -4.49
CA TRP A 810 -14.13 -33.47 -5.06
C TRP A 810 -13.09 -33.61 -3.92
N PRO A 811 -12.07 -34.49 -4.03
CA PRO A 811 -11.85 -35.43 -5.12
C PRO A 811 -12.81 -36.63 -5.10
N TRP A 812 -13.28 -37.02 -3.91
CA TRP A 812 -14.41 -37.93 -3.72
C TRP A 812 -15.10 -37.58 -2.39
N GLY A 813 -16.41 -37.40 -2.42
CA GLY A 813 -17.24 -37.17 -1.23
C GLY A 813 -18.13 -38.37 -0.91
N PRO A 814 -18.83 -38.37 0.24
CA PRO A 814 -19.85 -39.37 0.54
C PRO A 814 -20.89 -39.43 -0.59
N LEU A 815 -21.50 -40.60 -0.79
CA LEU A 815 -22.62 -40.71 -1.71
C LEU A 815 -23.84 -39.97 -1.16
N SER A 816 -24.63 -39.36 -2.05
CA SER A 816 -25.89 -38.71 -1.68
C SER A 816 -26.84 -39.67 -0.99
N ASP A 817 -27.56 -39.13 -0.01
CA ASP A 817 -28.52 -39.84 0.82
C ASP A 817 -29.84 -39.07 0.80
N THR A 818 -30.79 -39.53 -0.01
CA THR A 818 -32.10 -38.89 -0.14
C THR A 818 -32.92 -38.92 1.15
N THR A 819 -32.55 -39.76 2.14
CA THR A 819 -33.23 -39.82 3.44
C THR A 819 -32.92 -38.61 4.33
N LEU A 820 -31.88 -37.83 4.00
CA LEU A 820 -31.53 -36.60 4.70
C LEU A 820 -32.27 -35.36 4.15
N ILE A 821 -33.00 -35.50 3.03
CA ILE A 821 -33.82 -34.43 2.45
C ILE A 821 -35.07 -34.28 3.32
N ASP A 822 -35.19 -33.13 3.99
CA ASP A 822 -36.34 -32.78 4.81
C ASP A 822 -36.69 -31.29 4.62
N PRO A 823 -37.73 -30.98 3.82
CA PRO A 823 -38.19 -29.61 3.59
C PRO A 823 -38.57 -28.84 4.87
N HIS A 824 -38.83 -29.54 5.97
CA HIS A 824 -39.21 -28.94 7.25
C HIS A 824 -38.04 -28.83 8.24
N ALA A 825 -36.85 -29.34 7.90
CA ALA A 825 -35.69 -29.35 8.81
C ALA A 825 -35.28 -27.95 9.27
N ALA A 826 -35.46 -26.93 8.41
CA ALA A 826 -35.16 -25.54 8.78
C ALA A 826 -36.05 -25.05 9.94
N ALA A 827 -37.30 -25.51 10.03
CA ALA A 827 -38.24 -25.09 11.09
C ALA A 827 -37.81 -25.51 12.51
N ALA A 828 -36.89 -26.48 12.63
CA ALA A 828 -36.31 -26.90 13.90
C ALA A 828 -35.11 -26.04 14.34
N LEU A 829 -34.57 -25.18 13.46
CA LEU A 829 -33.47 -24.29 13.79
C LEU A 829 -33.97 -23.06 14.56
N PRO A 830 -33.13 -22.49 15.45
CA PRO A 830 -33.44 -21.23 16.11
C PRO A 830 -33.82 -20.12 15.12
N LEU A 831 -34.58 -19.14 15.60
CA LEU A 831 -35.04 -18.03 14.77
C LEU A 831 -34.05 -16.87 14.72
N ALA A 832 -32.92 -16.97 15.42
CA ALA A 832 -31.84 -16.01 15.35
C ALA A 832 -30.48 -16.71 15.50
N ARG A 833 -29.46 -16.14 14.85
CA ARG A 833 -28.08 -16.63 14.91
C ARG A 833 -27.11 -15.47 14.78
N LEU A 834 -26.19 -15.37 15.73
CA LEU A 834 -25.04 -14.49 15.67
C LEU A 834 -23.83 -15.27 15.15
N PHE A 835 -23.33 -14.92 13.97
CA PHE A 835 -22.06 -15.36 13.42
C PHE A 835 -20.96 -14.48 14.00
N ASP A 836 -20.39 -14.94 15.12
CA ASP A 836 -19.54 -14.18 16.04
C ASP A 836 -18.22 -13.72 15.41
N GLY A 837 -17.59 -14.53 14.57
CA GLY A 837 -16.31 -14.17 13.93
C GLY A 837 -16.41 -12.97 12.99
N ILE A 838 -17.50 -12.86 12.22
CA ILE A 838 -17.75 -11.74 11.29
C ILE A 838 -18.69 -10.66 11.84
N GLY A 839 -19.19 -10.83 13.07
CA GLY A 839 -20.15 -9.92 13.68
C GLY A 839 -21.47 -9.78 12.91
N MET A 840 -22.02 -10.88 12.37
CA MET A 840 -23.26 -10.87 11.60
C MET A 840 -24.39 -11.52 12.39
N LEU A 841 -25.45 -10.76 12.70
CA LEU A 841 -26.69 -11.26 13.28
C LEU A 841 -27.73 -11.46 12.16
N VAL A 842 -28.32 -12.66 12.11
CA VAL A 842 -29.52 -12.93 11.29
C VAL A 842 -30.66 -13.30 12.22
N ALA A 843 -31.84 -12.73 11.99
CA ALA A 843 -33.05 -13.03 12.76
C ALA A 843 -34.28 -13.15 11.84
N ARG A 844 -35.23 -13.98 12.24
CA ARG A 844 -36.47 -14.24 11.51
C ARG A 844 -37.68 -14.30 12.44
N SER A 845 -38.88 -14.07 11.92
CA SER A 845 -40.14 -14.36 12.64
C SER A 845 -40.44 -15.86 12.67
N ASP A 846 -40.13 -16.56 11.58
CA ASP A 846 -40.34 -17.97 11.34
C ASP A 846 -39.59 -18.37 10.04
N TRP A 847 -39.75 -19.62 9.59
CA TRP A 847 -39.12 -20.15 8.39
C TRP A 847 -40.04 -20.17 7.15
N SER A 848 -41.24 -19.58 7.23
CA SER A 848 -42.17 -19.50 6.10
C SER A 848 -41.72 -18.47 5.05
N PRO A 849 -42.28 -18.50 3.83
CA PRO A 849 -42.06 -17.48 2.82
C PRO A 849 -42.54 -16.07 3.22
N ASP A 850 -43.46 -15.96 4.19
CA ASP A 850 -44.01 -14.69 4.67
C ASP A 850 -43.26 -14.12 5.89
N ALA A 851 -42.18 -14.79 6.30
CA ALA A 851 -41.41 -14.41 7.47
C ALA A 851 -40.83 -13.00 7.34
N THR A 852 -40.82 -12.27 8.45
CA THR A 852 -39.88 -11.14 8.60
C THR A 852 -38.48 -11.73 8.69
N TYR A 853 -37.57 -11.26 7.86
CA TYR A 853 -36.17 -11.68 7.81
C TYR A 853 -35.28 -10.44 7.92
N LEU A 854 -34.30 -10.51 8.81
CA LEU A 854 -33.42 -9.41 9.18
C LEU A 854 -31.97 -9.88 9.14
N SER A 855 -31.08 -8.99 8.70
CA SER A 855 -29.65 -9.16 8.96
C SER A 855 -29.02 -7.85 9.41
N PHE A 856 -28.04 -7.93 10.31
CA PHE A 856 -27.32 -6.80 10.89
C PHE A 856 -25.84 -7.16 11.04
N LYS A 857 -24.94 -6.26 10.63
CA LYS A 857 -23.50 -6.51 10.63
C LYS A 857 -22.75 -5.48 11.47
N ALA A 858 -21.87 -5.93 12.36
CA ALA A 858 -20.92 -5.09 13.09
C ALA A 858 -19.72 -5.95 13.55
N GLY A 859 -18.67 -5.96 12.75
CA GLY A 859 -17.45 -6.76 12.97
C GLY A 859 -16.20 -6.13 12.37
N ASP A 860 -15.15 -6.94 12.33
CA ASP A 860 -13.87 -6.60 11.70
C ASP A 860 -13.97 -6.71 10.17
N ASN A 861 -13.16 -5.93 9.46
CA ASN A 861 -12.97 -6.11 8.02
C ASN A 861 -11.82 -7.08 7.79
N PHE A 862 -12.07 -8.10 6.98
CA PHE A 862 -11.14 -9.18 6.70
C PHE A 862 -10.61 -9.15 5.26
N TRP A 863 -10.55 -7.97 4.64
CA TRP A 863 -10.13 -7.78 3.24
C TRP A 863 -11.11 -8.41 2.23
N SER A 864 -10.66 -8.55 0.98
CA SER A 864 -11.36 -9.19 -0.13
C SER A 864 -12.66 -8.46 -0.50
N HIS A 865 -13.76 -9.20 -0.68
CA HIS A 865 -15.07 -8.72 -1.12
C HIS A 865 -15.97 -8.18 0.01
N SER A 866 -15.39 -7.79 1.15
CA SER A 866 -16.10 -7.17 2.28
C SER A 866 -16.28 -5.67 2.07
N HIS A 867 -17.52 -5.15 2.14
CA HIS A 867 -17.80 -3.71 2.01
C HIS A 867 -17.48 -2.85 3.25
N LEU A 868 -17.61 -1.53 3.10
CA LEU A 868 -17.52 -0.53 4.18
C LEU A 868 -18.89 -0.33 4.86
N ASP A 869 -19.41 -1.39 5.45
CA ASP A 869 -20.83 -1.60 5.77
C ASP A 869 -21.10 -1.85 7.28
N GLN A 870 -20.17 -1.48 8.17
CA GLN A 870 -20.34 -1.76 9.60
C GLN A 870 -21.50 -0.98 10.22
N GLY A 871 -22.37 -1.68 10.92
CA GLY A 871 -23.61 -1.14 11.47
C GLY A 871 -24.80 -1.24 10.52
N ALA A 872 -24.61 -1.66 9.27
CA ALA A 872 -25.73 -1.78 8.32
C ALA A 872 -26.70 -2.92 8.71
N PHE A 873 -27.93 -2.80 8.23
CA PHE A 873 -28.96 -3.85 8.36
C PHE A 873 -29.79 -3.98 7.09
N THR A 874 -30.46 -5.11 6.90
CA THR A 874 -31.49 -5.29 5.85
C THR A 874 -32.76 -5.89 6.43
N ILE A 875 -33.89 -5.63 5.78
CA ILE A 875 -35.23 -6.08 6.20
C ILE A 875 -35.98 -6.63 4.99
N TYR A 876 -36.50 -7.85 5.12
CA TYR A 876 -37.30 -8.52 4.10
C TYR A 876 -38.60 -9.02 4.70
N LYS A 877 -39.74 -8.75 4.06
CA LYS A 877 -41.05 -9.33 4.37
C LYS A 877 -41.96 -9.18 3.15
N GLY A 878 -42.34 -10.28 2.51
CA GLY A 878 -43.07 -10.25 1.24
C GLY A 878 -42.31 -9.60 0.07
N GLY A 879 -41.00 -9.36 0.24
CA GLY A 879 -40.13 -8.60 -0.65
C GLY A 879 -39.03 -7.86 0.12
N ALA A 880 -38.04 -7.32 -0.61
CA ALA A 880 -36.90 -6.61 -0.03
C ALA A 880 -37.25 -5.16 0.32
N LEU A 881 -37.47 -4.88 1.61
CA LEU A 881 -37.98 -3.60 2.10
C LEU A 881 -36.85 -2.60 2.40
N ALA A 882 -35.88 -3.00 3.23
CA ALA A 882 -34.66 -2.24 3.48
C ALA A 882 -33.49 -3.02 2.89
N ILE A 883 -32.85 -2.47 1.87
CA ILE A 883 -31.91 -3.19 1.00
C ILE A 883 -30.46 -2.79 1.24
N ASP A 884 -29.54 -3.61 0.75
CA ASP A 884 -28.14 -3.24 0.50
C ASP A 884 -28.04 -2.78 -0.97
N SER A 885 -27.68 -1.51 -1.18
CA SER A 885 -27.91 -0.79 -2.43
C SER A 885 -26.76 -0.94 -3.43
N GLY A 886 -27.06 -0.80 -4.72
CA GLY A 886 -26.11 -0.83 -5.82
C GLY A 886 -25.80 -2.22 -6.38
N LEU A 887 -24.89 -2.27 -7.35
CA LEU A 887 -24.56 -3.46 -8.13
C LEU A 887 -23.05 -3.66 -8.26
N TYR A 888 -22.53 -4.87 -8.05
CA TYR A 888 -21.09 -5.14 -8.20
C TYR A 888 -20.50 -4.76 -9.59
N GLY A 889 -21.31 -4.81 -10.65
CA GLY A 889 -20.88 -4.57 -12.04
C GLY A 889 -20.63 -3.09 -12.39
N PRO A 890 -20.01 -2.80 -13.56
CA PRO A 890 -19.64 -3.72 -14.65
C PRO A 890 -18.28 -4.42 -14.49
N ALA A 891 -17.43 -4.01 -13.54
CA ALA A 891 -16.14 -4.64 -13.26
C ALA A 891 -15.65 -4.31 -11.84
N TYR A 892 -14.86 -5.20 -11.24
CA TYR A 892 -14.15 -4.92 -10.00
C TYR A 892 -13.31 -3.66 -10.15
N GLY A 893 -13.43 -2.75 -9.18
CA GLY A 893 -12.70 -1.48 -9.19
C GLY A 893 -13.29 -0.40 -10.11
N SER A 894 -14.47 -0.59 -10.71
CA SER A 894 -15.13 0.46 -11.51
C SER A 894 -15.51 1.69 -10.68
N ASP A 895 -15.97 2.75 -11.34
CA ASP A 895 -16.38 3.99 -10.68
C ASP A 895 -17.62 3.80 -9.81
N HIS A 896 -18.62 3.05 -10.29
CA HIS A 896 -19.76 2.64 -9.47
C HIS A 896 -19.34 1.82 -8.25
N HIS A 897 -18.50 0.79 -8.45
CA HIS A 897 -18.04 -0.07 -7.37
C HIS A 897 -17.35 0.75 -6.26
N MET A 898 -16.34 1.53 -6.63
CA MET A 898 -15.49 2.21 -5.63
C MET A 898 -16.08 3.49 -5.03
N ASN A 899 -17.09 4.11 -5.66
CA ASN A 899 -17.69 5.37 -5.18
C ASN A 899 -19.11 5.23 -4.64
N TYR A 900 -19.75 4.07 -4.86
CA TYR A 900 -21.10 3.83 -4.39
C TYR A 900 -21.22 2.50 -3.67
N THR A 901 -21.16 1.36 -4.36
CA THR A 901 -21.56 0.05 -3.77
C THR A 901 -20.68 -0.38 -2.63
N TYR A 902 -19.37 -0.14 -2.75
CA TYR A 902 -18.39 -0.49 -1.74
C TYR A 902 -18.40 0.54 -0.58
N GLN A 903 -18.93 1.75 -0.81
CA GLN A 903 -18.93 2.86 0.15
C GLN A 903 -20.14 2.77 1.10
N SER A 904 -20.01 3.34 2.30
CA SER A 904 -21.02 3.23 3.35
C SER A 904 -22.37 3.87 2.95
N ILE A 905 -22.36 4.85 2.04
CA ILE A 905 -23.56 5.51 1.50
C ILE A 905 -24.52 4.60 0.74
N ALA A 906 -24.11 3.39 0.37
CA ALA A 906 -24.99 2.38 -0.22
C ALA A 906 -25.72 1.50 0.82
N HIS A 907 -25.47 1.70 2.11
CA HIS A 907 -25.90 0.78 3.17
C HIS A 907 -26.76 1.49 4.24
N ASN A 908 -27.60 0.73 4.96
CA ASN A 908 -28.52 1.26 6.00
C ASN A 908 -27.81 1.56 7.33
N LEU A 909 -26.99 2.61 7.36
CA LEU A 909 -26.13 3.00 8.48
C LEU A 909 -26.12 4.53 8.70
N VAL A 910 -25.28 5.01 9.61
CA VAL A 910 -25.06 6.46 9.81
C VAL A 910 -23.80 6.91 9.07
N THR A 911 -23.88 8.01 8.30
CA THR A 911 -22.69 8.69 7.75
C THR A 911 -22.45 10.01 8.48
N VAL A 912 -21.18 10.40 8.64
CA VAL A 912 -20.74 11.65 9.27
C VAL A 912 -19.77 12.35 8.32
N THR A 913 -20.27 13.39 7.67
CA THR A 913 -19.57 14.07 6.57
C THR A 913 -18.68 15.17 7.12
N ASP A 914 -17.39 15.01 6.94
CA ASP A 914 -16.42 16.10 7.08
C ASP A 914 -16.17 16.69 5.68
N PRO A 915 -16.49 17.96 5.42
CA PRO A 915 -16.25 18.58 4.12
C PRO A 915 -14.76 18.62 3.73
N ASP A 916 -13.84 18.48 4.69
CA ASP A 916 -12.40 18.47 4.45
C ASP A 916 -11.85 17.07 4.06
N ASP A 917 -12.69 16.02 4.06
CA ASP A 917 -12.33 14.64 3.70
C ASP A 917 -12.32 14.43 2.17
N VAL A 918 -11.42 15.16 1.50
CA VAL A 918 -11.31 15.25 0.02
C VAL A 918 -10.04 14.60 -0.51
N MET A 919 -9.37 13.79 0.30
CA MET A 919 -8.09 13.20 -0.09
C MET A 919 -8.28 12.20 -1.24
N PRO A 920 -7.61 12.40 -2.39
CA PRO A 920 -7.68 11.45 -3.48
C PRO A 920 -6.91 10.18 -3.12
N GLY A 921 -7.32 9.05 -3.69
CA GLY A 921 -6.63 7.78 -3.47
C GLY A 921 -5.61 7.49 -4.55
N PRO A 922 -4.84 6.40 -4.38
CA PRO A 922 -3.89 5.98 -5.39
C PRO A 922 -4.64 5.65 -6.69
N GLY A 923 -4.11 6.15 -7.82
CA GLY A 923 -4.59 5.80 -9.15
C GLY A 923 -3.96 4.51 -9.68
N PHE A 924 -4.19 4.21 -10.95
CA PHE A 924 -3.48 3.13 -11.65
C PHE A 924 -1.97 3.42 -11.79
N ASP A 925 -1.58 4.69 -11.74
CA ASP A 925 -0.20 5.17 -11.61
C ASP A 925 -0.13 6.35 -10.61
N ALA A 926 1.08 6.71 -10.15
CA ALA A 926 1.27 7.81 -9.20
C ALA A 926 0.95 9.19 -9.80
N GLY A 927 0.90 9.29 -11.14
CA GLY A 927 0.67 10.54 -11.86
C GLY A 927 -0.82 10.92 -11.93
N ASN A 928 -1.74 9.96 -11.84
CA ASN A 928 -3.17 10.15 -12.02
C ASN A 928 -3.96 9.67 -10.79
N PRO A 929 -3.95 10.44 -9.67
CA PRO A 929 -4.67 10.03 -8.48
C PRO A 929 -6.18 9.94 -8.75
N ARG A 930 -6.81 8.87 -8.25
CA ARG A 930 -8.24 8.65 -8.45
C ARG A 930 -9.04 9.46 -7.45
N HIS A 931 -10.03 10.21 -7.93
CA HIS A 931 -10.99 10.87 -7.07
C HIS A 931 -12.01 9.86 -6.53
N TYR A 932 -12.25 9.91 -5.22
CA TYR A 932 -13.26 9.09 -4.56
C TYR A 932 -14.29 9.98 -3.87
N ALA A 933 -15.58 9.72 -4.08
CA ALA A 933 -16.68 10.50 -3.52
C ALA A 933 -16.56 10.65 -1.99
N ASN A 934 -16.81 11.86 -1.48
CA ASN A 934 -16.97 12.04 -0.04
C ASN A 934 -18.37 11.59 0.38
N ASP A 935 -18.48 10.30 0.65
CA ASP A 935 -19.72 9.65 1.03
C ASP A 935 -20.11 9.92 2.51
N GLY A 936 -19.20 10.51 3.30
CA GLY A 936 -19.30 10.67 4.75
C GLY A 936 -19.20 9.34 5.53
N GLY A 937 -18.81 8.25 4.87
CA GLY A 937 -18.84 6.89 5.38
C GLY A 937 -17.61 6.47 6.17
N GLN A 938 -17.35 5.18 6.20
CA GLN A 938 -16.29 4.56 6.99
C GLN A 938 -14.91 4.74 6.35
N ARG A 939 -13.86 4.36 7.08
CA ARG A 939 -12.47 4.30 6.61
C ARG A 939 -12.37 3.37 5.40
N ARG A 940 -11.52 3.72 4.42
CA ARG A 940 -11.36 2.99 3.16
C ARG A 940 -10.30 1.90 3.31
N ILE A 941 -10.72 0.78 3.89
CA ILE A 941 -9.87 -0.39 4.13
C ILE A 941 -10.33 -1.60 3.30
N GLY A 942 -9.47 -2.59 3.16
CA GLY A 942 -9.78 -3.83 2.44
C GLY A 942 -9.24 -3.84 1.02
N SER A 943 -9.83 -4.67 0.15
CA SER A 943 -9.34 -4.88 -1.21
C SER A 943 -9.70 -3.72 -2.15
N GLY A 944 -8.95 -3.54 -3.24
CA GLY A 944 -9.31 -2.63 -4.34
C GLY A 944 -8.90 -1.17 -4.18
N TRP A 945 -8.43 -0.78 -3.00
CA TRP A 945 -7.93 0.58 -2.74
C TRP A 945 -6.49 0.84 -3.20
N ALA A 946 -5.76 -0.20 -3.61
CA ALA A 946 -4.34 -0.14 -4.01
C ALA A 946 -3.40 0.51 -2.96
N VAL A 947 -3.75 0.40 -1.67
CA VAL A 947 -2.95 0.93 -0.55
C VAL A 947 -2.14 -0.16 0.13
N GLU A 948 -2.75 -1.30 0.44
CA GLU A 948 -2.12 -2.40 1.18
C GLU A 948 -2.55 -3.77 0.64
N ALA A 949 -1.62 -4.72 0.62
CA ALA A 949 -1.90 -6.13 0.36
C ALA A 949 -2.71 -6.78 1.50
N ALA A 950 -3.34 -7.92 1.20
CA ALA A 950 -4.02 -8.74 2.19
C ALA A 950 -3.01 -9.36 3.18
N PRO A 951 -3.29 -9.44 4.49
CA PRO A 951 -2.41 -10.11 5.45
C PRO A 951 -2.17 -11.57 5.06
N LEU A 952 -0.96 -12.11 5.21
CA LEU A 952 -0.66 -13.50 4.84
C LEU A 952 -0.98 -14.51 5.95
N ASP A 953 -1.19 -14.04 7.17
CA ASP A 953 -1.59 -14.85 8.30
C ASP A 953 -2.27 -14.01 9.41
N PHE A 954 -2.75 -14.70 10.43
CA PHE A 954 -3.39 -14.10 11.60
C PHE A 954 -2.46 -13.14 12.39
N ASN A 955 -1.16 -13.42 12.44
CA ASN A 955 -0.21 -12.59 13.18
C ASN A 955 0.03 -11.26 12.48
N GLU A 956 0.10 -11.26 11.15
CA GLU A 956 0.16 -10.04 10.36
C GLU A 956 -1.10 -9.22 10.51
N TRP A 957 -2.28 -9.85 10.43
CA TRP A 957 -3.54 -9.17 10.70
C TRP A 957 -3.55 -8.54 12.10
N GLN A 958 -3.10 -9.26 13.14
CA GLN A 958 -3.03 -8.75 14.50
C GLN A 958 -2.08 -7.56 14.66
N LYS A 959 -0.92 -7.56 13.98
CA LYS A 959 0.00 -6.42 13.97
C LYS A 959 -0.63 -5.17 13.36
N ARG A 960 -1.59 -5.36 12.44
CA ARG A 960 -2.36 -4.30 11.76
C ARG A 960 -3.79 -4.19 12.29
N ARG A 961 -4.06 -4.67 13.50
CA ARG A 961 -5.44 -4.72 14.04
C ARG A 961 -6.12 -3.36 14.06
N ASP A 962 -5.41 -2.27 14.37
CA ASP A 962 -6.01 -0.91 14.37
C ASP A 962 -6.51 -0.46 12.97
N THR A 963 -5.94 -1.03 11.90
CA THR A 963 -6.40 -0.81 10.53
C THR A 963 -7.68 -1.61 10.26
N TYR A 964 -7.67 -2.91 10.54
CA TYR A 964 -8.76 -3.84 10.17
C TYR A 964 -9.93 -3.90 11.16
N HIS A 965 -9.72 -3.43 12.40
CA HIS A 965 -10.78 -3.35 13.40
C HIS A 965 -11.74 -2.23 13.04
N THR A 966 -12.95 -2.60 12.64
CA THR A 966 -13.99 -1.64 12.20
C THR A 966 -15.21 -1.62 13.09
N GLY A 967 -15.50 -2.70 13.80
CA GLY A 967 -16.61 -2.69 14.72
C GLY A 967 -16.74 -4.02 15.45
N ARG A 968 -17.67 -4.06 16.40
CA ARG A 968 -17.96 -5.27 17.15
C ARG A 968 -19.34 -5.20 17.77
N ILE A 969 -20.07 -6.31 17.73
CA ILE A 969 -21.20 -6.57 18.63
C ILE A 969 -20.64 -6.87 20.03
N VAL A 970 -20.74 -5.90 20.94
CA VAL A 970 -20.17 -5.96 22.30
C VAL A 970 -21.08 -6.68 23.29
N ALA A 971 -22.39 -6.70 23.03
CA ALA A 971 -23.36 -7.47 23.80
C ALA A 971 -24.51 -7.93 22.89
N HIS A 972 -25.08 -9.09 23.19
CA HIS A 972 -26.16 -9.71 22.43
C HIS A 972 -27.16 -10.41 23.36
N LEU A 973 -28.45 -10.34 23.03
CA LEU A 973 -29.54 -11.06 23.68
C LEU A 973 -30.38 -11.79 22.63
N ASP A 974 -30.74 -13.04 22.91
CA ASP A 974 -31.78 -13.80 22.20
C ASP A 974 -32.59 -14.56 23.25
N LYS A 975 -33.64 -13.90 23.76
CA LYS A 975 -34.50 -14.41 24.85
C LYS A 975 -35.86 -13.71 24.79
N ASP A 976 -36.93 -14.39 25.19
CA ASP A 976 -38.27 -13.79 25.32
C ASP A 976 -38.75 -13.12 24.02
N ASP A 977 -38.51 -13.77 22.89
CA ASP A 977 -38.80 -13.22 21.56
C ASP A 977 -38.13 -11.86 21.24
N LEU A 978 -37.12 -11.49 22.02
CA LEU A 978 -36.26 -10.33 21.79
C LEU A 978 -34.91 -10.81 21.27
N VAL A 979 -34.51 -10.23 20.15
CA VAL A 979 -33.14 -10.32 19.63
C VAL A 979 -32.53 -8.93 19.67
N VAL A 980 -31.43 -8.73 20.39
CA VAL A 980 -30.80 -7.41 20.55
C VAL A 980 -29.30 -7.54 20.33
N ALA A 981 -28.74 -6.66 19.51
CA ALA A 981 -27.31 -6.47 19.35
C ALA A 981 -26.92 -5.04 19.74
N VAL A 982 -25.95 -4.91 20.64
CA VAL A 982 -25.32 -3.64 21.01
C VAL A 982 -23.94 -3.62 20.36
N ALA A 983 -23.66 -2.60 19.54
CA ALA A 983 -22.45 -2.52 18.72
C ALA A 983 -21.64 -1.25 18.98
N ASP A 984 -20.31 -1.39 18.97
CA ASP A 984 -19.38 -0.27 18.80
C ASP A 984 -18.96 -0.22 17.33
N LEU A 985 -19.21 0.91 16.68
CA LEU A 985 -18.90 1.17 15.28
C LEU A 985 -17.87 2.30 15.14
N THR A 986 -17.44 2.90 16.25
CA THR A 986 -16.47 4.01 16.28
C THR A 986 -15.21 3.70 15.46
N PRO A 987 -14.60 2.49 15.58
CA PRO A 987 -13.40 2.14 14.83
C PRO A 987 -13.58 2.14 13.31
N ALA A 988 -14.79 1.98 12.78
CA ALA A 988 -15.04 2.06 11.34
C ALA A 988 -14.85 3.48 10.79
N TYR A 989 -14.99 4.51 11.63
CA TYR A 989 -14.92 5.91 11.18
C TYR A 989 -13.62 6.59 11.63
N THR A 990 -13.15 6.27 12.83
CA THR A 990 -12.00 6.90 13.48
C THR A 990 -11.16 5.84 14.19
N ASN A 991 -9.86 5.78 13.90
CA ASN A 991 -8.86 5.01 14.65
C ASN A 991 -7.68 5.89 15.08
N SER A 992 -6.54 5.30 15.46
CA SER A 992 -5.35 6.06 15.89
C SER A 992 -4.63 6.81 14.75
N GLN A 993 -4.91 6.45 13.50
CA GLN A 993 -4.32 7.03 12.28
C GLN A 993 -5.22 8.09 11.62
N SER A 994 -6.53 8.09 11.88
CA SER A 994 -7.46 9.07 11.32
C SER A 994 -7.04 10.51 11.64
N GLY A 995 -7.12 11.38 10.63
CA GLY A 995 -6.71 12.79 10.72
C GLY A 995 -5.22 13.06 10.51
N ARG A 996 -4.39 12.03 10.22
CA ARG A 996 -2.97 12.19 9.88
C ARG A 996 -2.68 12.44 8.40
N GLY A 997 -3.73 12.59 7.58
CA GLY A 997 -3.61 12.85 6.14
C GLY A 997 -3.37 11.60 5.29
N GLY A 998 -3.87 10.43 5.72
CA GLY A 998 -3.86 9.17 4.95
C GLY A 998 -5.19 8.91 4.25
N PHE A 999 -5.14 8.43 3.00
CA PHE A 999 -6.33 8.06 2.21
C PHE A 999 -7.20 6.97 2.88
N PRO A 1000 -6.64 5.85 3.38
CA PRO A 1000 -7.45 4.80 4.00
C PRO A 1000 -8.06 5.26 5.34
N ASP A 1001 -7.30 6.03 6.13
CA ASP A 1001 -7.66 6.39 7.51
C ASP A 1001 -8.66 7.55 7.57
N ARG A 1002 -8.73 8.36 6.51
CA ARG A 1002 -9.64 9.51 6.35
C ARG A 1002 -9.49 10.52 7.50
N THR A 1003 -10.36 11.54 7.53
CA THR A 1003 -10.37 12.49 8.64
C THR A 1003 -11.02 11.91 9.90
N LYS A 1004 -10.70 12.50 11.05
CA LYS A 1004 -11.28 12.12 12.35
C LYS A 1004 -12.71 12.65 12.47
N ARG A 1005 -13.70 11.85 12.09
CA ARG A 1005 -15.11 12.29 11.94
C ARG A 1005 -15.95 12.13 13.20
N VAL A 1006 -15.74 11.03 13.92
CA VAL A 1006 -16.49 10.75 15.16
C VAL A 1006 -15.55 10.52 16.34
N GLU A 1007 -16.01 10.93 17.51
CA GLU A 1007 -15.47 10.53 18.81
C GLU A 1007 -16.16 9.26 19.31
N ARG A 1008 -17.41 9.03 18.88
CA ARG A 1008 -18.23 7.89 19.28
C ARG A 1008 -19.34 7.62 18.25
N LEU A 1009 -19.55 6.35 17.91
CA LEU A 1009 -20.70 5.90 17.14
C LEU A 1009 -21.12 4.52 17.64
N TRP A 1010 -22.20 4.47 18.42
CA TRP A 1010 -22.75 3.24 18.96
C TRP A 1010 -24.14 2.99 18.40
N ARG A 1011 -24.47 1.72 18.17
CA ARG A 1011 -25.77 1.29 17.65
C ARG A 1011 -26.34 0.18 18.53
N VAL A 1012 -27.63 0.28 18.84
CA VAL A 1012 -28.45 -0.84 19.33
C VAL A 1012 -29.43 -1.22 18.23
N PHE A 1013 -29.36 -2.46 17.78
CA PHE A 1013 -30.29 -3.05 16.83
C PHE A 1013 -31.12 -4.12 17.54
N GLY A 1014 -32.43 -3.89 17.67
CA GLY A 1014 -33.36 -4.78 18.36
C GLY A 1014 -34.47 -5.28 17.44
N TYR A 1015 -34.89 -6.52 17.62
CA TYR A 1015 -36.07 -7.11 17.01
C TYR A 1015 -36.96 -7.72 18.10
N ASP A 1016 -38.17 -7.18 18.24
CA ASP A 1016 -39.26 -7.72 19.04
C ASP A 1016 -40.14 -8.58 18.14
N ARG A 1017 -39.90 -9.89 18.16
CA ARG A 1017 -40.56 -10.84 17.27
C ARG A 1017 -42.06 -10.95 17.56
N ALA A 1018 -42.46 -10.93 18.83
CA ALA A 1018 -43.87 -11.03 19.22
C ALA A 1018 -44.70 -9.84 18.69
N ASN A 1019 -44.13 -8.64 18.71
CA ASN A 1019 -44.75 -7.44 18.13
C ASN A 1019 -44.40 -7.21 16.65
N ASP A 1020 -43.58 -8.07 16.06
CA ASP A 1020 -42.97 -7.95 14.72
C ASP A 1020 -42.44 -6.52 14.46
N THR A 1021 -41.58 -6.03 15.36
CA THR A 1021 -41.11 -4.64 15.35
C THR A 1021 -39.58 -4.57 15.51
N ILE A 1022 -38.93 -3.73 14.70
CA ILE A 1022 -37.49 -3.48 14.73
C ILE A 1022 -37.24 -2.12 15.38
N VAL A 1023 -36.28 -2.04 16.30
CA VAL A 1023 -35.87 -0.81 16.99
C VAL A 1023 -34.40 -0.56 16.71
N VAL A 1024 -34.08 0.63 16.18
CA VAL A 1024 -32.70 1.06 15.94
C VAL A 1024 -32.45 2.33 16.74
N PHE A 1025 -31.48 2.28 17.63
CA PHE A 1025 -30.98 3.42 18.38
C PHE A 1025 -29.51 3.67 18.05
N ASP A 1026 -29.18 4.89 17.63
CA ASP A 1026 -27.81 5.33 17.40
C ASP A 1026 -27.48 6.49 18.33
N ASP A 1027 -26.29 6.45 18.90
CA ASP A 1027 -25.75 7.53 19.74
C ASP A 1027 -24.41 7.99 19.15
N VAL A 1028 -24.39 9.19 18.59
CA VAL A 1028 -23.33 9.67 17.70
C VAL A 1028 -22.73 10.95 18.25
N VAL A 1029 -21.42 10.95 18.48
CA VAL A 1029 -20.64 12.15 18.83
C VAL A 1029 -19.66 12.42 17.70
N ALA A 1030 -19.92 13.46 16.91
CA ALA A 1030 -19.00 13.95 15.89
C ALA A 1030 -17.88 14.80 16.49
N THR A 1031 -16.71 14.79 15.85
CA THR A 1031 -15.54 15.59 16.25
C THR A 1031 -15.83 17.10 16.19
N LYS A 1032 -16.58 17.53 15.17
CA LYS A 1032 -17.04 18.92 14.99
C LYS A 1032 -18.57 18.93 14.86
N ALA A 1033 -19.21 19.96 15.42
CA ALA A 1033 -20.66 20.12 15.35
C ALA A 1033 -21.18 20.30 13.91
N SER A 1034 -20.37 20.92 13.05
CA SER A 1034 -20.69 21.16 11.64
C SER A 1034 -20.62 19.91 10.75
N PHE A 1035 -20.12 18.79 11.26
CA PHE A 1035 -20.10 17.55 10.49
C PHE A 1035 -21.51 16.99 10.32
N ARG A 1036 -21.91 16.85 9.06
CA ARG A 1036 -23.27 16.49 8.69
C ARG A 1036 -23.51 15.00 8.92
N LYS A 1037 -24.37 14.69 9.88
CA LYS A 1037 -24.81 13.32 10.20
C LYS A 1037 -26.05 12.95 9.39
N ARG A 1038 -26.07 11.76 8.78
CA ARG A 1038 -27.21 11.22 8.02
C ARG A 1038 -27.43 9.77 8.40
N TRP A 1039 -28.62 9.43 8.87
CA TRP A 1039 -29.08 8.05 9.04
C TRP A 1039 -29.77 7.59 7.76
N LEU A 1040 -29.33 6.48 7.19
CA LEU A 1040 -29.69 6.04 5.83
C LEU A 1040 -30.65 4.85 5.85
N LEU A 1041 -31.63 4.86 4.94
CA LEU A 1041 -32.50 3.73 4.65
C LEU A 1041 -32.79 3.63 3.16
N HIS A 1042 -32.35 2.54 2.53
CA HIS A 1042 -32.42 2.29 1.10
C HIS A 1042 -33.65 1.46 0.72
N ALA A 1043 -34.22 1.76 -0.44
CA ALA A 1043 -35.43 1.16 -0.97
C ALA A 1043 -35.35 0.98 -2.49
N ILE A 1044 -36.12 0.01 -3.00
CA ILE A 1044 -36.29 -0.19 -4.45
C ILE A 1044 -37.26 0.84 -5.00
N GLU A 1045 -38.44 0.95 -4.39
CA GLU A 1045 -39.50 1.85 -4.82
C GLU A 1045 -39.44 3.22 -4.11
N PRO A 1046 -40.05 4.28 -4.68
CA PRO A 1046 -40.09 5.60 -4.05
C PRO A 1046 -40.72 5.54 -2.64
N PRO A 1047 -40.05 6.07 -1.60
CA PRO A 1047 -40.59 6.11 -0.25
C PRO A 1047 -41.68 7.18 -0.10
N LEU A 1048 -42.65 6.91 0.78
CA LEU A 1048 -43.59 7.92 1.26
C LEU A 1048 -43.08 8.49 2.59
N VAL A 1049 -42.87 9.80 2.67
CA VAL A 1049 -42.38 10.47 3.89
C VAL A 1049 -43.38 11.49 4.42
N GLY A 1050 -43.54 11.51 5.75
CA GLY A 1050 -44.28 12.54 6.49
C GLY A 1050 -43.36 13.32 7.42
N ALA A 1051 -43.91 14.01 8.42
CA ALA A 1051 -43.12 14.84 9.34
C ALA A 1051 -42.19 14.01 10.26
N ASP A 1052 -42.65 12.85 10.72
CA ASP A 1052 -41.99 11.98 11.70
C ASP A 1052 -42.14 10.49 11.36
N ARG A 1053 -42.54 10.20 10.12
CA ARG A 1053 -42.89 8.84 9.68
C ARG A 1053 -42.48 8.63 8.23
N PHE A 1054 -42.25 7.38 7.86
CA PHE A 1054 -42.04 6.98 6.48
C PHE A 1054 -42.68 5.62 6.19
N SER A 1055 -42.89 5.33 4.92
CA SER A 1055 -43.32 4.02 4.44
C SER A 1055 -42.54 3.62 3.19
N LEU A 1056 -42.00 2.40 3.20
CA LEU A 1056 -41.48 1.71 2.02
C LEU A 1056 -42.49 0.65 1.57
N PHE A 1057 -42.53 0.33 0.29
CA PHE A 1057 -43.44 -0.68 -0.26
C PHE A 1057 -42.76 -1.48 -1.37
N ILE A 1058 -43.11 -2.77 -1.48
CA ILE A 1058 -42.74 -3.65 -2.59
C ILE A 1058 -44.01 -4.33 -3.11
N PRO A 1059 -44.27 -4.29 -4.42
CA PRO A 1059 -45.45 -4.93 -5.00
C PRO A 1059 -45.39 -6.45 -4.90
N ALA A 1060 -46.57 -7.06 -4.79
CA ALA A 1060 -46.71 -8.51 -4.84
C ALA A 1060 -46.43 -9.06 -6.23
N THR A 1061 -45.87 -10.26 -6.29
CA THR A 1061 -45.72 -11.06 -7.51
C THR A 1061 -46.23 -12.48 -7.28
N THR A 1062 -46.21 -13.31 -8.33
CA THR A 1062 -46.59 -14.73 -8.23
C THR A 1062 -45.49 -15.62 -7.64
N GLN A 1063 -44.29 -15.08 -7.37
CA GLN A 1063 -43.17 -15.85 -6.85
C GLN A 1063 -43.27 -16.06 -5.33
N PRO A 1064 -42.91 -17.24 -4.78
CA PRO A 1064 -42.83 -17.47 -3.33
C PRO A 1064 -41.92 -16.45 -2.64
N GLY A 1065 -42.31 -15.98 -1.45
CA GLY A 1065 -41.58 -14.94 -0.72
C GLY A 1065 -41.84 -13.51 -1.19
N HIS A 1066 -42.55 -13.33 -2.31
CA HIS A 1066 -42.88 -12.04 -2.91
C HIS A 1066 -44.37 -11.69 -2.81
N ALA A 1067 -45.00 -11.93 -1.64
CA ALA A 1067 -46.40 -11.60 -1.38
C ALA A 1067 -46.72 -10.08 -1.37
N GLY A 1068 -45.69 -9.24 -1.56
CA GLY A 1068 -45.76 -7.80 -1.41
C GLY A 1068 -45.62 -7.41 0.06
N GLY A 1069 -44.93 -6.30 0.31
CA GLY A 1069 -44.58 -5.89 1.66
C GLY A 1069 -44.65 -4.39 1.84
N GLN A 1070 -44.82 -3.96 3.09
CA GLN A 1070 -44.75 -2.57 3.50
C GLN A 1070 -43.89 -2.45 4.76
N LEU A 1071 -43.02 -1.44 4.83
CA LEU A 1071 -42.26 -1.10 6.04
C LEU A 1071 -42.70 0.27 6.53
N THR A 1072 -43.43 0.33 7.64
CA THR A 1072 -43.80 1.61 8.27
C THR A 1072 -42.76 1.96 9.33
N GLY A 1073 -42.14 3.13 9.21
CA GLY A 1073 -41.18 3.64 10.19
C GLY A 1073 -41.70 4.86 10.93
N GLN A 1074 -41.47 4.91 12.24
CA GLN A 1074 -41.67 6.09 13.08
C GLN A 1074 -40.34 6.58 13.63
N VAL A 1075 -40.06 7.86 13.42
CA VAL A 1075 -38.87 8.54 13.90
C VAL A 1075 -39.19 9.21 15.23
N LEU A 1076 -38.62 8.69 16.31
CA LEU A 1076 -38.82 9.22 17.66
C LEU A 1076 -37.76 10.27 18.02
N LEU A 1077 -36.53 10.06 17.54
CA LEU A 1077 -35.41 10.99 17.63
C LEU A 1077 -34.66 11.09 16.29
N PRO A 1078 -34.20 12.30 15.91
CA PRO A 1078 -34.38 13.58 16.60
C PRO A 1078 -35.86 14.04 16.60
N ARG A 1079 -36.26 14.86 17.57
CA ARG A 1079 -37.70 15.21 17.78
C ARG A 1079 -38.35 15.93 16.59
N LYS A 1080 -37.55 16.64 15.80
CA LYS A 1080 -37.96 17.37 14.60
C LYS A 1080 -37.03 16.94 13.48
N PRO A 1081 -37.22 15.72 12.94
CA PRO A 1081 -36.31 15.17 11.96
C PRO A 1081 -36.43 15.90 10.63
N LEU A 1082 -35.33 15.95 9.89
CA LEU A 1082 -35.35 16.25 8.46
C LEU A 1082 -35.29 14.91 7.73
N LEU A 1083 -36.32 14.63 6.92
CA LEU A 1083 -36.43 13.42 6.10
C LEU A 1083 -36.31 13.80 4.63
N ASN A 1084 -35.13 13.58 4.05
CA ASN A 1084 -34.90 13.82 2.63
C ASN A 1084 -35.00 12.50 1.85
N THR A 1085 -35.59 12.55 0.66
CA THR A 1085 -35.63 11.41 -0.25
C THR A 1085 -34.74 11.69 -1.45
N ILE A 1086 -33.86 10.75 -1.79
CA ILE A 1086 -32.95 10.84 -2.94
C ILE A 1086 -33.12 9.58 -3.75
N GLY A 1087 -33.41 9.71 -5.04
CA GLY A 1087 -33.58 8.56 -5.91
C GLY A 1087 -34.34 8.87 -7.19
N GLY A 1088 -34.63 7.81 -7.94
CA GLY A 1088 -35.22 7.87 -9.27
C GLY A 1088 -34.17 8.09 -10.37
N PRO A 1089 -34.60 8.18 -11.64
CA PRO A 1089 -33.72 8.27 -12.80
C PRO A 1089 -32.64 9.34 -12.67
N GLY A 1090 -31.37 8.92 -12.63
CA GLY A 1090 -30.21 9.82 -12.52
C GLY A 1090 -29.82 10.17 -11.08
N PHE A 1091 -30.49 9.60 -10.07
CA PHE A 1091 -30.21 9.82 -8.65
C PHE A 1091 -30.11 8.53 -7.83
N GLU A 1092 -30.26 7.36 -8.45
CA GLU A 1092 -30.25 6.05 -7.79
C GLU A 1092 -28.96 5.82 -6.99
N PHE A 1093 -27.84 6.26 -7.57
CA PHE A 1093 -26.49 6.08 -7.06
C PHE A 1093 -25.81 7.44 -6.79
N PHE A 1094 -26.59 8.43 -6.36
CA PHE A 1094 -26.14 9.81 -6.20
C PHE A 1094 -25.34 10.05 -4.92
N VAL A 1095 -24.09 10.49 -5.07
CA VAL A 1095 -23.17 10.84 -3.99
C VAL A 1095 -22.31 12.00 -4.44
N ASP A 1096 -22.11 12.99 -3.58
CA ASP A 1096 -21.14 14.07 -3.80
C ASP A 1096 -21.30 14.77 -5.16
N GLY A 1097 -22.55 15.09 -5.52
CA GLY A 1097 -22.87 15.81 -6.77
C GLY A 1097 -22.89 14.95 -8.05
N LYS A 1098 -22.60 13.64 -7.97
CA LYS A 1098 -22.54 12.74 -9.14
C LYS A 1098 -23.37 11.48 -8.92
N ASN A 1099 -24.08 11.04 -9.98
CA ASN A 1099 -24.68 9.71 -10.05
C ASN A 1099 -23.67 8.72 -10.64
N TYR A 1100 -23.33 7.69 -9.88
CA TYR A 1100 -22.31 6.72 -10.29
C TYR A 1100 -22.91 5.55 -11.06
N ASP A 1101 -23.36 5.76 -12.28
CA ASP A 1101 -23.94 4.72 -13.17
C ASP A 1101 -22.96 4.29 -14.29
N ASP A 1102 -21.68 4.66 -14.19
CA ASP A 1102 -20.64 4.33 -15.19
C ASP A 1102 -21.05 4.65 -16.64
N GLY A 1103 -21.76 5.76 -16.84
CA GLY A 1103 -22.27 6.18 -18.15
C GLY A 1103 -23.43 5.32 -18.68
N GLY A 1104 -24.27 4.77 -17.79
CA GLY A 1104 -25.40 3.91 -18.14
C GLY A 1104 -25.08 2.42 -18.13
N LYS A 1105 -23.84 2.04 -17.78
CA LYS A 1105 -23.42 0.63 -17.79
C LYS A 1105 -24.07 -0.17 -16.67
N VAL A 1106 -24.29 0.43 -15.49
CA VAL A 1106 -24.96 -0.24 -14.37
C VAL A 1106 -26.42 -0.49 -14.75
N GLN A 1107 -27.10 0.51 -15.29
CA GLN A 1107 -28.46 0.37 -15.83
C GLN A 1107 -28.56 -0.67 -16.96
N GLN A 1108 -27.57 -0.74 -17.85
CA GLN A 1108 -27.53 -1.80 -18.89
C GLN A 1108 -27.33 -3.19 -18.29
N ALA A 1109 -26.50 -3.34 -17.27
CA ALA A 1109 -26.30 -4.60 -16.56
C ALA A 1109 -27.60 -5.03 -15.85
N MET A 1110 -28.32 -4.08 -15.24
CA MET A 1110 -29.65 -4.31 -14.64
C MET A 1110 -30.68 -4.76 -15.67
N LYS A 1111 -30.73 -4.18 -16.87
CA LYS A 1111 -31.66 -4.61 -17.93
C LYS A 1111 -31.39 -6.01 -18.46
N LYS A 1112 -30.13 -6.46 -18.40
CA LYS A 1112 -29.71 -7.82 -18.78
C LYS A 1112 -29.90 -8.83 -17.64
N ALA A 1113 -30.40 -8.38 -16.48
CA ALA A 1113 -30.64 -9.24 -15.36
C ALA A 1113 -31.93 -10.07 -15.57
N GLU A 1114 -31.80 -11.39 -15.52
CA GLU A 1114 -32.93 -12.33 -15.48
C GLU A 1114 -33.71 -12.24 -14.15
N PRO A 1115 -34.94 -12.77 -14.05
CA PRO A 1115 -35.67 -12.88 -12.78
C PRO A 1115 -34.83 -13.64 -11.72
N GLY A 1116 -34.68 -13.07 -10.50
CA GLY A 1116 -33.88 -13.65 -9.41
C GLY A 1116 -32.47 -13.05 -9.20
N ARG A 1117 -32.18 -11.88 -9.78
CA ARG A 1117 -30.87 -11.19 -9.78
C ARG A 1117 -30.81 -9.97 -8.82
N PRO A 1118 -29.64 -9.28 -8.68
CA PRO A 1118 -29.39 -8.19 -7.72
C PRO A 1118 -30.50 -7.14 -7.60
N GLU A 1119 -30.62 -6.58 -6.40
CA GLU A 1119 -31.64 -5.61 -6.01
C GLU A 1119 -30.96 -4.26 -5.71
N PRO A 1120 -30.42 -3.57 -6.74
CA PRO A 1120 -29.56 -2.41 -6.52
C PRO A 1120 -30.29 -1.20 -5.95
N GLY A 1121 -31.62 -1.22 -5.91
CA GLY A 1121 -32.41 -0.10 -5.44
C GLY A 1121 -32.42 1.08 -6.40
N ALA A 1122 -33.31 2.03 -6.10
CA ALA A 1122 -33.36 3.31 -6.80
C ALA A 1122 -33.57 4.51 -5.87
N TRP A 1123 -33.79 4.29 -4.57
CA TRP A 1123 -34.13 5.33 -3.62
C TRP A 1123 -33.47 5.12 -2.26
N ARG A 1124 -33.27 6.22 -1.54
CA ARG A 1124 -32.95 6.22 -0.11
C ARG A 1124 -33.63 7.38 0.62
N ILE A 1125 -33.83 7.18 1.91
CA ILE A 1125 -34.19 8.21 2.89
C ILE A 1125 -32.91 8.61 3.64
N GLU A 1126 -32.66 9.92 3.74
CA GLU A 1126 -31.66 10.49 4.64
C GLU A 1126 -32.37 11.20 5.80
N LEU A 1127 -32.28 10.61 7.00
CA LEU A 1127 -32.76 11.17 8.25
C LEU A 1127 -31.64 12.00 8.91
N MET A 1128 -31.92 13.25 9.23
CA MET A 1128 -30.93 14.20 9.75
C MET A 1128 -31.46 15.01 10.96
N PRO A 1129 -30.56 15.45 11.86
CA PRO A 1129 -30.90 16.45 12.86
C PRO A 1129 -31.17 17.82 12.20
N PRO A 1130 -32.06 18.65 12.80
CA PRO A 1130 -32.45 19.94 12.23
C PRO A 1130 -31.40 21.04 12.39
N SER A 1131 -30.39 20.83 13.24
CA SER A 1131 -29.34 21.80 13.55
C SER A 1131 -28.00 21.11 13.75
N GLU A 1132 -26.91 21.83 13.49
CA GLU A 1132 -25.56 21.36 13.77
C GLU A 1132 -25.34 21.17 15.27
N ALA A 1133 -24.89 19.98 15.66
CA ALA A 1133 -24.57 19.62 17.03
C ALA A 1133 -23.42 18.61 17.03
N LYS A 1134 -22.65 18.55 18.11
CA LYS A 1134 -21.65 17.47 18.25
C LYS A 1134 -22.32 16.13 18.49
N GLU A 1135 -23.28 16.10 19.40
CA GLU A 1135 -23.97 14.91 19.85
C GLU A 1135 -25.40 14.87 19.29
N ASP A 1136 -25.76 13.74 18.66
CA ASP A 1136 -27.09 13.50 18.13
C ASP A 1136 -27.48 12.04 18.37
N GLN A 1137 -28.76 11.82 18.68
CA GLN A 1137 -29.36 10.49 18.78
C GLN A 1137 -30.38 10.27 17.66
N PHE A 1138 -30.35 9.06 17.09
CA PHE A 1138 -31.40 8.58 16.20
C PHE A 1138 -32.13 7.44 16.90
N LEU A 1139 -33.46 7.50 16.95
CA LEU A 1139 -34.30 6.43 17.46
C LEU A 1139 -35.44 6.19 16.48
N VAL A 1140 -35.36 5.08 15.77
CA VAL A 1140 -36.30 4.71 14.70
C VAL A 1140 -36.91 3.36 15.03
N VAL A 1141 -38.24 3.29 15.00
CA VAL A 1141 -39.00 2.04 15.17
C VAL A 1141 -39.65 1.69 13.84
N MET A 1142 -39.42 0.49 13.35
CA MET A 1142 -39.89 0.02 12.03
C MET A 1142 -40.75 -1.23 12.18
N GLN A 1143 -41.85 -1.27 11.44
CA GLN A 1143 -42.86 -2.32 11.52
C GLN A 1143 -43.15 -2.85 10.11
N PRO A 1144 -42.61 -4.03 9.75
CA PRO A 1144 -42.90 -4.66 8.48
C PRO A 1144 -44.28 -5.33 8.51
N SER A 1145 -45.01 -5.25 7.40
CA SER A 1145 -46.28 -5.95 7.18
C SER A 1145 -46.37 -6.46 5.75
N LEU A 1146 -47.21 -7.47 5.53
CA LEU A 1146 -47.54 -7.88 4.16
C LEU A 1146 -48.42 -6.83 3.48
N ALA A 1147 -48.43 -6.81 2.16
CA ALA A 1147 -49.26 -5.89 1.38
C ALA A 1147 -50.73 -5.92 1.84
N GLY A 1148 -51.31 -4.75 2.09
CA GLY A 1148 -52.70 -4.60 2.56
C GLY A 1148 -52.91 -4.83 4.06
N GLN A 1149 -51.89 -5.24 4.81
CA GLN A 1149 -51.96 -5.39 6.27
C GLN A 1149 -51.40 -4.16 6.99
N LYS A 1150 -52.01 -3.79 8.13
CA LYS A 1150 -51.53 -2.71 8.99
C LYS A 1150 -50.51 -3.23 10.02
N PRO A 1151 -49.59 -2.38 10.50
CA PRO A 1151 -48.72 -2.72 11.63
C PRO A 1151 -49.53 -3.20 12.84
N ARG A 1152 -49.02 -4.22 13.54
CA ARG A 1152 -49.70 -4.87 14.67
C ARG A 1152 -49.61 -4.07 15.97
N ALA A 1153 -48.56 -3.28 16.13
CA ALA A 1153 -48.29 -2.52 17.35
C ALA A 1153 -48.40 -1.01 17.13
N THR A 1154 -48.67 -0.30 18.21
CA THR A 1154 -48.60 1.17 18.26
C THR A 1154 -47.33 1.60 18.96
N VAL A 1155 -46.75 2.72 18.52
CA VAL A 1155 -45.45 3.18 18.99
C VAL A 1155 -45.58 4.58 19.59
N ARG A 1156 -44.95 4.78 20.75
CA ARG A 1156 -44.93 6.05 21.48
C ARG A 1156 -43.52 6.34 21.98
N ARG A 1157 -43.06 7.58 21.83
CA ARG A 1157 -41.79 8.02 22.44
C ARG A 1157 -41.90 8.07 23.95
N LEU A 1158 -40.89 7.56 24.64
CA LEU A 1158 -40.70 7.68 26.07
C LEU A 1158 -39.55 8.63 26.37
N GLU A 1159 -39.68 9.37 27.47
CA GLU A 1159 -38.61 10.21 28.00
C GLU A 1159 -38.80 10.37 29.51
N GLU A 1160 -37.78 10.01 30.28
CA GLU A 1160 -37.83 10.03 31.74
C GLU A 1160 -36.41 10.10 32.33
N ALA A 1161 -36.16 11.03 33.26
CA ALA A 1161 -34.93 11.08 34.05
C ALA A 1161 -33.62 10.99 33.22
N GLY A 1162 -33.57 11.71 32.09
CA GLY A 1162 -32.41 11.71 31.17
C GLY A 1162 -32.27 10.44 30.32
N ARG A 1163 -33.25 9.53 30.36
CA ARG A 1163 -33.39 8.40 29.44
C ARG A 1163 -34.37 8.75 28.33
N VAL A 1164 -34.12 8.22 27.15
CA VAL A 1164 -35.01 8.27 25.99
C VAL A 1164 -35.41 6.86 25.60
N GLY A 1165 -36.56 6.70 24.96
CA GLY A 1165 -37.04 5.36 24.66
C GLY A 1165 -38.25 5.28 23.75
N ALA A 1166 -38.69 4.04 23.55
CA ALA A 1166 -39.87 3.69 22.78
C ALA A 1166 -40.76 2.73 23.58
N GLU A 1167 -42.06 3.02 23.66
CA GLU A 1167 -43.08 2.08 24.09
C GLU A 1167 -43.76 1.52 22.85
N ILE A 1168 -43.76 0.19 22.73
CA ILE A 1168 -44.36 -0.55 21.63
C ILE A 1168 -45.48 -1.38 22.24
N THR A 1169 -46.73 -1.03 21.97
CA THR A 1169 -47.91 -1.73 22.48
C THR A 1169 -48.52 -2.54 21.35
N GLY A 1170 -48.29 -3.86 21.37
CA GLY A 1170 -48.89 -4.78 20.43
C GLY A 1170 -50.04 -5.59 21.04
N PRO A 1171 -50.55 -6.59 20.29
CA PRO A 1171 -51.77 -7.31 20.68
C PRO A 1171 -51.58 -8.21 21.91
N GLN A 1172 -50.36 -8.72 22.11
CA GLN A 1172 -50.05 -9.72 23.15
C GLN A 1172 -49.26 -9.11 24.31
N ARG A 1173 -48.35 -8.17 24.01
CA ARG A 1173 -47.47 -7.56 25.01
C ARG A 1173 -47.12 -6.11 24.68
N THR A 1174 -46.72 -5.37 25.71
CA THR A 1174 -46.08 -4.06 25.58
C THR A 1174 -44.60 -4.18 25.90
N THR A 1175 -43.73 -3.64 25.05
CA THR A 1175 -42.29 -3.52 25.32
C THR A 1175 -41.87 -2.06 25.47
N ARG A 1176 -41.02 -1.77 26.46
CA ARG A 1176 -40.44 -0.44 26.69
C ARG A 1176 -38.93 -0.53 26.56
N TRP A 1177 -38.40 0.17 25.56
CA TRP A 1177 -36.98 0.22 25.25
C TRP A 1177 -36.40 1.51 25.80
N TRP A 1178 -35.48 1.42 26.74
CA TRP A 1178 -34.86 2.55 27.41
C TRP A 1178 -33.37 2.64 27.10
N TYR A 1179 -32.95 3.83 26.69
CA TYR A 1179 -31.58 4.18 26.37
C TYR A 1179 -31.15 5.38 27.21
N ARG A 1180 -29.90 5.36 27.66
CA ARG A 1180 -29.27 6.52 28.29
C ARG A 1180 -28.13 6.99 27.38
N PRO A 1181 -28.25 8.19 26.77
CA PRO A 1181 -27.16 8.76 25.98
C PRO A 1181 -25.84 8.75 26.75
N GLY A 1182 -24.75 8.43 26.06
CA GLY A 1182 -23.42 8.24 26.64
C GLY A 1182 -23.18 6.89 27.31
N THR A 1183 -24.17 5.98 27.33
CA THR A 1183 -23.98 4.59 27.79
C THR A 1183 -24.23 3.59 26.67
N GLN A 1184 -23.38 2.57 26.57
CA GLN A 1184 -23.46 1.56 25.53
C GLN A 1184 -24.32 0.38 25.99
N GLY A 1185 -25.64 0.50 25.82
CA GLY A 1185 -26.58 -0.56 26.17
C GLY A 1185 -28.04 -0.15 26.05
N VAL A 1186 -28.91 -1.07 26.45
CA VAL A 1186 -30.36 -0.89 26.46
C VAL A 1186 -30.98 -1.66 27.62
N GLU A 1187 -32.05 -1.11 28.18
CA GLU A 1187 -32.95 -1.81 29.11
C GLU A 1187 -34.31 -1.99 28.41
N VAL A 1188 -34.76 -3.24 28.31
CA VAL A 1188 -36.05 -3.59 27.72
C VAL A 1188 -36.96 -4.14 28.80
N GLU A 1189 -38.07 -3.44 29.07
CA GLU A 1189 -39.13 -3.92 29.96
C GLU A 1189 -40.22 -4.58 29.12
N VAL A 1190 -40.54 -5.84 29.40
CA VAL A 1190 -41.62 -6.59 28.76
C VAL A 1190 -42.80 -6.68 29.73
N LEU A 1191 -43.96 -6.21 29.29
CA LEU A 1191 -45.21 -6.18 30.05
C LEU A 1191 -46.22 -7.10 29.37
N GLU A 1192 -46.52 -8.22 30.02
CA GLU A 1192 -47.44 -9.25 29.50
C GLU A 1192 -48.25 -9.87 30.65
N GLY A 1193 -49.58 -9.95 30.49
CA GLY A 1193 -50.46 -10.60 31.47
C GLY A 1193 -50.38 -10.04 32.91
N GLY A 1194 -50.04 -8.76 33.08
CA GLY A 1194 -49.85 -8.11 34.39
C GLY A 1194 -48.49 -8.39 35.07
N LYS A 1195 -47.59 -9.14 34.42
CA LYS A 1195 -46.21 -9.34 34.86
C LYS A 1195 -45.27 -8.39 34.11
N SER A 1196 -44.17 -8.03 34.76
CA SER A 1196 -43.09 -7.24 34.16
C SER A 1196 -41.78 -8.02 34.26
N GLU A 1197 -41.16 -8.30 33.12
CA GLU A 1197 -39.78 -8.79 33.04
C GLU A 1197 -38.88 -7.66 32.51
N LYS A 1198 -37.63 -7.61 32.99
CA LYS A 1198 -36.65 -6.61 32.53
C LYS A 1198 -35.40 -7.32 32.00
N HIS A 1199 -34.95 -6.90 30.83
CA HIS A 1199 -33.70 -7.33 30.23
C HIS A 1199 -32.77 -6.13 30.14
N SER A 1200 -31.63 -6.18 30.84
CA SER A 1200 -30.57 -5.18 30.70
C SER A 1200 -29.44 -5.78 29.85
N ILE A 1201 -29.11 -5.10 28.75
CA ILE A 1201 -28.10 -5.51 27.80
C ILE A 1201 -27.09 -4.38 27.71
N THR A 1202 -25.98 -4.53 28.41
CA THR A 1202 -24.89 -3.55 28.43
C THR A 1202 -23.58 -4.23 28.04
N ALA A 1203 -22.67 -3.49 27.44
CA ALA A 1203 -21.29 -3.96 27.31
C ALA A 1203 -20.75 -4.30 28.72
N MET A 1204 -20.19 -5.50 28.91
CA MET A 1204 -19.39 -5.75 30.11
C MET A 1204 -18.13 -4.86 30.01
N GLN A 1205 -17.84 -4.10 31.07
CA GLN A 1205 -16.66 -3.22 31.15
C GLN A 1205 -15.35 -4.00 31.01
#